data_AF-A0A545SUG2-F1
#
_entry.id   AF-A0A545SUG2-F1
#
_cell.length_a   1.000
_cell.length_b   1.000
_cell.length_c   1.000
_cell.angle_alpha   90.00
_cell.angle_beta   90.00
_cell.angle_gamma   90.00
#
_symmetry.space_group_name_H-M   'P 1'
#
loop_
_entity.id
_entity.type
_entity.pdbx_description
1 polymer ?
#
loop_
_entity_poly.entity_id
_entity_poly.type
_entity_poly.pdbx_seq_one_letter_code
_entity_poly.pdbx_strand_id
1 'polypeptide(L)'
;MEKKKIAVIGGGVGAMTAVYAITQTKDWDKKYDITVYQLGWRTGGKGASGRNAEFGQRIEEHGLHIWAGFYQNAFRNMRRCYEQMVELGLRKKSDPLGTMDKAFKPLSHLFLAENVPTDDPDENPWRPWVVDLPENDEVPGSETKVPSPFEMMMRILQIIVEFLRRGELEGGADGPLGIEVPDGLLDLHENILSQLKALPGAGLPVGPGNTNILIEVIEEAQAEIHSQQTPENLARDSVRRGLFLLDIGLAYMHGMVSSDTFTNGYDVLDQWEFTDWLRMNGAGDQALKWVAIRGCYDFVFGFPMGNTERQGDVGAGTALRAMTRLIFTYSKAIFHKMQAGMGDTIFGPYYLVLKELGVKFEFFNAARNLHLDHDRTHIDRISMVRQAKVKSGSYDPLVDVDGLPSWPSEPLWDQLVDGAHLKDSGVNFESERTPPKGEEYTLNHGEDFDLVILGASIGSLPYMSQELSIASERWRNMLDRVKTVPTHALQLWLNKTPKQMGWEKRVKAHNSQKSLPASPMRTVITGFAEPLDTWADMTHLIPHEKWGSDKPSSIAYFCSPAPDGEDLHEFRDSFHKWMDKDLVKLWPGAEKDGKFDRGLLHEGEESGIYSRVNMFGSERYVLSVTNSVYHRLAPSQSGFANLYLAGDWTRCGLNAGCVEGATMSGIACASAVTGETLLNVGANDIAREETATEKAMFETNSISGAKWPLTPFFARGEMSGVFVFYEMPRAEVQAMLPPGIELAPSPLTRPGSHPVGMSFCSYHDVRGSFIPDFLAMSPYGEATFAIPYTRTAEARQAPLLYPRRLYVNSNSAIMAGKVFYAMPKVWSDIKLENTRFKASGPRGMKIDACFQQHMDPDPLPGHPAQGAISNLLNMTFVTRNISGRMLYNAFDLQLDRAYVAPVSAQIHVKDPDPQGFPTTTFDAAPLQLQTGDRLPGAFRIWCSWAMTNPLDSKRVRHAAMAREWVRQKSMR
;
A
#
# COMPACT_ATOMS: atom_id res chain seq x y z
N MET A 1 -11.33 -16.13 -34.88
CA MET A 1 -12.20 -15.52 -33.85
C MET A 1 -12.32 -14.05 -34.20
N GLU A 2 -13.48 -13.46 -33.97
CA GLU A 2 -13.65 -12.00 -34.07
C GLU A 2 -12.80 -11.31 -33.00
N LYS A 3 -12.22 -10.15 -33.33
CA LYS A 3 -11.41 -9.38 -32.37
C LYS A 3 -12.33 -8.83 -31.28
N LYS A 4 -11.89 -8.87 -30.03
CA LYS A 4 -12.59 -8.18 -28.94
C LYS A 4 -12.43 -6.68 -29.08
N LYS A 5 -13.54 -5.94 -29.10
CA LYS A 5 -13.55 -4.48 -29.17
C LYS A 5 -13.31 -3.89 -27.79
N ILE A 6 -12.36 -2.96 -27.67
CA ILE A 6 -12.04 -2.27 -26.41
C ILE A 6 -12.34 -0.79 -26.56
N ALA A 7 -13.28 -0.29 -25.77
CA ALA A 7 -13.52 1.13 -25.59
C ALA A 7 -12.66 1.67 -24.45
N VAL A 8 -11.74 2.58 -24.75
CA VAL A 8 -10.87 3.23 -23.76
C VAL A 8 -11.39 4.64 -23.53
N ILE A 9 -11.80 4.95 -22.31
CA ILE A 9 -12.33 6.27 -21.94
C ILE A 9 -11.23 7.09 -21.29
N GLY A 10 -10.72 8.09 -22.00
CA GLY A 10 -9.65 8.99 -21.56
C GLY A 10 -8.26 8.65 -22.10
N GLY A 11 -7.46 9.69 -22.34
CA GLY A 11 -6.12 9.64 -22.94
C GLY A 11 -4.96 9.99 -21.99
N GLY A 12 -5.12 9.79 -20.68
CA GLY A 12 -4.06 10.04 -19.69
C GLY A 12 -2.96 8.96 -19.66
N VAL A 13 -1.93 9.17 -18.84
CA VAL A 13 -0.76 8.25 -18.72
C VAL A 13 -1.19 6.79 -18.51
N GLY A 14 -2.13 6.53 -17.60
CA GLY A 14 -2.58 5.17 -17.27
C GLY A 14 -3.24 4.48 -18.46
N ALA A 15 -4.15 5.17 -19.15
CA ALA A 15 -4.83 4.66 -20.33
C ALA A 15 -3.86 4.39 -21.49
N MET A 16 -2.99 5.35 -21.82
CA MET A 16 -2.01 5.20 -22.90
C MET A 16 -1.01 4.10 -22.59
N THR A 17 -0.61 3.98 -21.32
CA THR A 17 0.23 2.85 -20.87
C THR A 17 -0.50 1.51 -21.03
N ALA A 18 -1.77 1.42 -20.63
CA ALA A 18 -2.54 0.17 -20.74
C ALA A 18 -2.65 -0.27 -22.21
N VAL A 19 -3.04 0.65 -23.10
CA VAL A 19 -3.14 0.40 -24.53
C VAL A 19 -1.78 0.00 -25.09
N TYR A 20 -0.73 0.76 -24.78
CA TYR A 20 0.62 0.44 -25.24
C TYR A 20 1.07 -0.94 -24.78
N ALA A 21 0.92 -1.27 -23.50
CA ALA A 21 1.28 -2.58 -22.95
C ALA A 21 0.48 -3.72 -23.61
N ILE A 22 -0.81 -3.54 -23.90
CA ILE A 22 -1.60 -4.51 -24.68
C ILE A 22 -0.97 -4.73 -26.06
N THR A 23 -0.58 -3.66 -26.76
CA THR A 23 0.07 -3.78 -28.08
C THR A 23 1.47 -4.41 -28.06
N GLN A 24 2.08 -4.57 -26.89
CA GLN A 24 3.34 -5.30 -26.75
C GLN A 24 3.13 -6.81 -26.51
N THR A 25 1.89 -7.26 -26.31
CA THR A 25 1.59 -8.70 -26.13
C THR A 25 1.52 -9.44 -27.47
N LYS A 26 1.71 -10.76 -27.42
CA LYS A 26 1.72 -11.59 -28.62
C LYS A 26 0.33 -11.68 -29.27
N ASP A 27 0.29 -11.52 -30.59
CA ASP A 27 -0.92 -11.60 -31.42
C ASP A 27 -2.04 -10.63 -30.97
N TRP A 28 -1.68 -9.51 -30.34
CA TRP A 28 -2.63 -8.52 -29.84
C TRP A 28 -3.56 -8.01 -30.96
N ASP A 29 -3.00 -7.81 -32.14
CA ASP A 29 -3.66 -7.30 -33.35
C ASP A 29 -4.72 -8.27 -33.88
N LYS A 30 -4.60 -9.57 -33.57
CA LYS A 30 -5.61 -10.60 -33.89
C LYS A 30 -6.65 -10.76 -32.79
N LYS A 31 -6.35 -10.28 -31.58
CA LYS A 31 -7.20 -10.44 -30.38
C LYS A 31 -8.07 -9.21 -30.13
N TYR A 32 -7.58 -8.01 -30.44
CA TYR A 32 -8.20 -6.76 -29.99
C TYR A 32 -8.38 -5.72 -31.10
N ASP A 33 -9.49 -4.99 -31.05
CA ASP A 33 -9.75 -3.75 -31.80
C ASP A 33 -9.93 -2.62 -30.77
N ILE A 34 -9.00 -1.67 -30.72
CA ILE A 34 -8.90 -0.70 -29.62
C ILE A 34 -9.27 0.70 -30.12
N THR A 35 -10.22 1.34 -29.45
CA THR A 35 -10.62 2.73 -29.72
C THR A 35 -10.50 3.57 -28.46
N VAL A 36 -9.73 4.66 -28.54
CA VAL A 36 -9.56 5.66 -27.48
C VAL A 36 -10.50 6.82 -27.72
N TYR A 37 -11.44 7.03 -26.81
CA TYR A 37 -12.34 8.19 -26.79
C TYR A 37 -11.73 9.26 -25.90
N GLN A 38 -11.43 10.42 -26.50
CA GLN A 38 -10.78 11.53 -25.84
C GLN A 38 -11.66 12.77 -25.84
N LEU A 39 -11.78 13.40 -24.67
CA LEU A 39 -12.64 14.55 -24.44
C LEU A 39 -12.33 15.72 -25.37
N GLY A 40 -11.05 16.10 -25.48
CA GLY A 40 -10.56 17.22 -26.29
C GLY A 40 -9.86 16.81 -27.58
N TRP A 41 -8.98 17.69 -28.08
CA TRP A 41 -8.20 17.51 -29.31
C TRP A 41 -6.85 16.82 -29.11
N ARG A 42 -6.46 16.56 -27.86
CA ARG A 42 -5.17 15.95 -27.51
C ARG A 42 -5.27 14.94 -26.38
N THR A 43 -4.32 14.02 -26.35
CA THR A 43 -4.10 13.12 -25.21
C THR A 43 -3.15 13.78 -24.21
N GLY A 44 -3.02 13.20 -23.02
CA GLY A 44 -2.15 13.75 -21.97
C GLY A 44 -2.78 13.74 -20.59
N GLY A 45 -4.07 14.06 -20.51
CA GLY A 45 -4.72 14.39 -19.25
C GLY A 45 -3.91 15.46 -18.51
N LYS A 46 -3.57 15.22 -17.25
CA LYS A 46 -2.73 16.12 -16.43
C LYS A 46 -1.33 16.34 -16.99
N GLY A 47 -0.82 15.44 -17.84
CA GLY A 47 0.48 15.58 -18.51
C GLY A 47 0.39 16.25 -19.89
N ALA A 48 -0.75 16.85 -20.25
CA ALA A 48 -0.90 17.56 -21.52
C ALA A 48 -0.09 18.87 -21.54
N SER A 49 0.52 19.15 -22.68
CA SER A 49 1.17 20.43 -22.99
C SER A 49 0.75 20.91 -24.38
N GLY A 50 0.94 22.19 -24.68
CA GLY A 50 0.55 22.80 -25.96
C GLY A 50 1.63 23.73 -26.51
N ARG A 51 1.67 23.88 -27.83
CA ARG A 51 2.49 24.84 -28.56
C ARG A 51 1.66 26.04 -28.96
N ASN A 52 2.00 27.20 -28.40
CA ASN A 52 1.30 28.43 -28.72
C ASN A 52 1.96 29.16 -29.90
N ALA A 53 1.33 29.04 -31.07
CA ALA A 53 1.85 29.60 -32.32
C ALA A 53 1.88 31.14 -32.34
N GLU A 54 1.06 31.82 -31.53
CA GLU A 54 1.01 33.28 -31.45
C GLU A 54 2.25 33.83 -30.74
N PHE A 55 2.80 33.08 -29.78
CA PHE A 55 3.99 33.45 -28.99
C PHE A 55 5.14 32.49 -29.25
N GLY A 56 5.63 32.46 -30.49
CA GLY A 56 6.87 31.77 -30.84
C GLY A 56 6.84 30.27 -30.55
N GLN A 57 5.71 29.57 -30.69
CA GLN A 57 5.57 28.14 -30.37
C GLN A 57 6.03 27.80 -28.93
N ARG A 58 5.88 28.73 -27.99
CA ARG A 58 6.21 28.52 -26.59
C ARG A 58 5.44 27.33 -26.04
N ILE A 59 6.07 26.59 -25.13
CA ILE A 59 5.47 25.40 -24.51
C ILE A 59 4.59 25.85 -23.35
N GLU A 60 3.31 25.54 -23.39
CA GLU A 60 2.33 25.82 -22.34
C GLU A 60 1.92 24.49 -21.69
N GLU A 61 2.35 24.26 -20.45
CA GLU A 61 2.12 23.04 -19.70
C GLU A 61 0.86 23.13 -18.85
N HIS A 62 0.17 22.00 -18.66
CA HIS A 62 -0.87 21.88 -17.64
C HIS A 62 -0.35 22.21 -16.22
N GLY A 63 0.89 21.84 -15.94
CA GLY A 63 1.58 22.10 -14.69
C GLY A 63 3.04 21.63 -14.75
N LEU A 64 3.78 21.88 -13.67
CA LEU A 64 5.18 21.45 -13.60
C LEU A 64 5.27 19.92 -13.45
N HIS A 65 5.92 19.28 -14.41
CA HIS A 65 6.21 17.85 -14.38
C HIS A 65 7.71 17.58 -14.34
N ILE A 66 8.13 16.79 -13.36
CA ILE A 66 9.52 16.36 -13.21
C ILE A 66 9.54 14.84 -13.17
N TRP A 67 10.45 14.25 -13.94
CA TRP A 67 10.53 12.80 -14.03
C TRP A 67 11.51 12.25 -13.01
N ALA A 68 11.02 11.50 -12.01
CA ALA A 68 11.90 10.97 -10.98
C ALA A 68 12.69 9.75 -11.48
N GLY A 69 13.95 9.63 -11.06
CA GLY A 69 14.87 8.58 -11.48
C GLY A 69 14.45 7.17 -11.05
N PHE A 70 13.54 7.05 -10.08
CA PHE A 70 13.01 5.76 -9.62
C PHE A 70 11.79 5.26 -10.43
N TYR A 71 11.34 6.01 -11.45
CA TYR A 71 10.20 5.69 -12.29
C TYR A 71 10.52 4.57 -13.31
N GLN A 72 10.84 3.38 -12.78
CA GLN A 72 11.36 2.25 -13.54
C GLN A 72 10.41 1.80 -14.64
N ASN A 73 9.11 1.72 -14.35
CA ASN A 73 8.13 1.28 -15.32
C ASN A 73 7.95 2.34 -16.43
N ALA A 74 7.88 3.62 -16.05
CA ALA A 74 7.67 4.69 -17.01
C ALA A 74 8.88 4.84 -17.96
N PHE A 75 10.11 4.79 -17.45
CA PHE A 75 11.31 4.78 -18.29
C PHE A 75 11.37 3.58 -19.22
N ARG A 76 11.07 2.37 -18.72
CA ARG A 76 11.10 1.15 -19.55
C ARG A 76 10.13 1.25 -20.73
N ASN A 77 8.90 1.71 -20.47
CA ASN A 77 7.90 1.87 -21.52
C ASN A 77 8.30 2.96 -22.52
N MET A 78 8.79 4.12 -22.06
CA MET A 78 9.23 5.18 -22.96
C MET A 78 10.43 4.75 -23.80
N ARG A 79 11.40 4.02 -23.24
CA ARG A 79 12.55 3.48 -23.98
C ARG A 79 12.07 2.63 -25.15
N ARG A 80 11.21 1.65 -24.85
CA ARG A 80 10.64 0.75 -25.86
C ARG A 80 9.79 1.50 -26.89
N CYS A 81 9.02 2.51 -26.47
CA CYS A 81 8.20 3.34 -27.37
C CYS A 81 9.06 4.13 -28.36
N TYR A 82 10.12 4.80 -27.88
CA TYR A 82 11.06 5.51 -28.75
C TYR A 82 11.81 4.58 -29.72
N GLU A 83 12.22 3.40 -29.27
CA GLU A 83 12.84 2.38 -30.13
C GLU A 83 11.87 1.90 -31.22
N GLN A 84 10.63 1.58 -30.83
CA GLN A 84 9.59 1.13 -31.74
C GLN A 84 9.21 2.21 -32.76
N MET A 85 9.14 3.47 -32.35
CA MET A 85 8.90 4.61 -33.25
C MET A 85 9.97 4.70 -34.36
N VAL A 86 11.22 4.37 -34.04
CA VAL A 86 12.32 4.30 -35.02
C VAL A 86 12.22 3.03 -35.88
N GLU A 87 11.90 1.88 -35.30
CA GLU A 87 11.69 0.62 -36.03
C GLU A 87 10.58 0.72 -37.08
N LEU A 88 9.50 1.43 -36.76
CA LEU A 88 8.36 1.69 -37.64
C LEU A 88 8.65 2.80 -38.67
N GLY A 89 9.82 3.44 -38.64
CA GLY A 89 10.18 4.51 -39.56
C GLY A 89 9.43 5.83 -39.36
N LEU A 90 8.71 5.98 -38.24
CA LEU A 90 7.98 7.20 -37.88
C LEU A 90 8.93 8.35 -37.53
N ARG A 91 10.14 8.01 -37.05
CA ARG A 91 11.21 8.94 -36.69
C ARG A 91 12.58 8.32 -36.95
N LYS A 92 13.60 9.13 -37.23
CA LYS A 92 15.01 8.70 -37.29
C LYS A 92 15.70 8.97 -35.95
N LYS A 93 16.70 8.16 -35.61
CA LYS A 93 17.56 8.41 -34.42
C LYS A 93 18.21 9.80 -34.44
N SER A 94 18.48 10.35 -35.63
CA SER A 94 19.08 11.67 -35.83
C SER A 94 18.14 12.82 -35.49
N ASP A 95 16.83 12.63 -35.59
CA ASP A 95 15.83 13.69 -35.47
C ASP A 95 15.80 14.30 -34.05
N PRO A 96 15.23 15.52 -33.87
CA PRO A 96 15.08 16.15 -32.57
C PRO A 96 14.27 15.27 -31.62
N LEU A 97 14.90 14.79 -30.54
CA LEU A 97 14.31 13.80 -29.61
C LEU A 97 13.97 12.45 -30.29
N GLY A 98 14.73 12.03 -31.31
CA GLY A 98 14.55 10.73 -31.97
C GLY A 98 14.86 9.50 -31.12
N THR A 99 15.37 9.68 -29.89
CA THR A 99 15.66 8.60 -28.93
C THR A 99 15.35 9.06 -27.51
N MET A 100 15.10 8.12 -26.60
CA MET A 100 14.84 8.44 -25.20
C MET A 100 16.02 9.20 -24.55
N ASP A 101 17.28 8.82 -24.84
CA ASP A 101 18.45 9.50 -24.27
C ASP A 101 18.62 10.95 -24.77
N LYS A 102 17.99 11.32 -25.90
CA LYS A 102 17.87 12.71 -26.35
C LYS A 102 16.70 13.41 -25.66
N ALA A 103 15.61 12.70 -25.41
CA ALA A 103 14.38 13.19 -24.80
C ALA A 103 14.50 13.48 -23.29
N PHE A 104 15.34 12.73 -22.57
CA PHE A 104 15.54 12.87 -21.12
C PHE A 104 17.00 13.15 -20.79
N LYS A 105 17.24 14.16 -19.96
CA LYS A 105 18.59 14.49 -19.45
C LYS A 105 18.61 14.49 -17.93
N PRO A 106 19.66 13.95 -17.28
CA PRO A 106 19.72 13.85 -15.83
C PRO A 106 19.76 15.24 -15.17
N LEU A 107 19.21 15.30 -13.96
CA LEU A 107 19.32 16.40 -13.00
C LEU A 107 19.55 15.77 -11.62
N SER A 108 20.77 15.91 -11.11
CA SER A 108 21.24 15.21 -9.91
C SER A 108 21.06 16.01 -8.62
N HIS A 109 20.64 17.27 -8.74
CA HIS A 109 20.39 18.15 -7.61
C HIS A 109 18.96 18.68 -7.58
N LEU A 110 18.51 18.98 -6.38
CA LEU A 110 17.30 19.73 -6.09
C LEU A 110 17.59 20.77 -4.99
N PHE A 111 16.62 21.63 -4.74
CA PHE A 111 16.72 22.67 -3.74
C PHE A 111 15.50 22.67 -2.83
N LEU A 112 15.69 23.15 -1.61
CA LEU A 112 14.62 23.35 -0.63
C LEU A 112 14.71 24.79 -0.10
N ALA A 113 13.62 25.53 -0.14
CA ALA A 113 13.58 26.91 0.35
C ALA A 113 13.35 26.93 1.87
N GLU A 114 14.41 26.81 2.65
CA GLU A 114 14.29 26.83 4.11
C GLU A 114 13.94 28.24 4.61
N ASN A 115 12.87 28.40 5.36
CA ASN A 115 12.56 29.66 6.04
C ASN A 115 13.18 29.64 7.44
N VAL A 116 14.26 30.38 7.65
CA VAL A 116 14.91 30.52 8.96
C VAL A 116 14.63 31.93 9.47
N PRO A 117 13.84 32.08 10.57
CA PRO A 117 13.60 33.37 11.17
C PRO A 117 14.91 34.08 11.52
N THR A 118 14.93 35.40 11.29
CA THR A 118 16.05 36.28 11.64
C THR A 118 15.51 37.51 12.37
N ASP A 119 16.29 37.99 13.33
CA ASP A 119 16.00 39.22 14.06
C ASP A 119 16.46 40.48 13.30
N ASP A 120 17.25 40.31 12.23
CA ASP A 120 17.66 41.39 11.34
C ASP A 120 16.58 41.63 10.26
N PRO A 121 15.88 42.78 10.26
CA PRO A 121 14.83 43.07 9.30
C PRO A 121 15.33 43.19 7.85
N ASP A 122 16.63 43.41 7.63
CA ASP A 122 17.24 43.49 6.30
C ASP A 122 17.81 42.13 5.84
N GLU A 123 17.96 41.16 6.75
CA GLU A 123 18.35 39.80 6.40
C GLU A 123 17.16 39.06 5.79
N ASN A 124 17.44 38.35 4.70
CA ASN A 124 16.40 37.61 4.02
C ASN A 124 16.26 36.19 4.60
N PRO A 125 15.09 35.82 5.15
CA PRO A 125 14.93 34.56 5.91
C PRO A 125 14.94 33.30 5.03
N TRP A 126 14.77 33.45 3.71
CA TRP A 126 14.72 32.31 2.79
C TRP A 126 16.11 31.81 2.41
N ARG A 127 16.51 30.64 2.86
CA ARG A 127 17.82 30.02 2.60
C ARG A 127 17.66 28.88 1.61
N PRO A 128 17.99 29.05 0.31
CA PRO A 128 17.90 27.97 -0.66
C PRO A 128 18.96 26.92 -0.31
N TRP A 129 18.56 25.77 0.21
CA TRP A 129 19.42 24.65 0.51
C TRP A 129 19.55 23.77 -0.72
N VAL A 130 20.79 23.48 -1.16
CA VAL A 130 21.04 22.53 -2.24
C VAL A 130 21.26 21.12 -1.71
N VAL A 131 20.61 20.15 -2.34
CA VAL A 131 20.87 18.73 -2.15
C VAL A 131 21.37 18.18 -3.48
N ASP A 132 22.69 17.97 -3.59
CA ASP A 132 23.34 17.41 -4.78
C ASP A 132 23.65 15.93 -4.52
N LEU A 133 22.90 15.05 -5.20
CA LEU A 133 23.03 13.61 -5.06
C LEU A 133 23.93 13.05 -6.17
N PRO A 134 24.76 12.04 -5.88
CA PRO A 134 25.67 11.49 -6.88
C PRO A 134 24.92 10.79 -8.02
N GLU A 135 25.42 10.93 -9.24
CA GLU A 135 24.98 10.07 -10.34
C GLU A 135 25.47 8.62 -10.14
N ASN A 136 24.73 7.65 -10.69
CA ASN A 136 25.14 6.26 -10.74
C ASN A 136 25.16 5.71 -12.18
N ASP A 137 25.66 4.49 -12.34
CA ASP A 137 25.79 3.82 -13.65
C ASP A 137 24.54 3.02 -14.05
N GLU A 138 23.47 3.07 -13.24
CA GLU A 138 22.23 2.36 -13.55
C GLU A 138 21.51 3.00 -14.74
N VAL A 139 20.94 2.16 -15.59
CA VAL A 139 20.21 2.60 -16.78
C VAL A 139 18.75 2.84 -16.41
N PRO A 140 18.18 4.05 -16.64
CA PRO A 140 16.77 4.29 -16.33
C PRO A 140 15.84 3.28 -17.00
N GLY A 141 15.03 2.61 -16.17
CA GLY A 141 14.08 1.56 -16.56
C GLY A 141 14.63 0.13 -16.58
N SER A 142 15.88 -0.10 -16.19
CA SER A 142 16.49 -1.45 -16.20
C SER A 142 16.12 -2.31 -15.00
N GLU A 143 15.70 -1.71 -13.88
CA GLU A 143 15.36 -2.48 -12.68
C GLU A 143 14.12 -3.35 -12.90
N THR A 144 14.12 -4.51 -12.24
CA THR A 144 13.03 -5.49 -12.32
C THR A 144 12.34 -5.75 -10.98
N LYS A 145 12.89 -5.21 -9.89
CA LYS A 145 12.37 -5.31 -8.53
C LYS A 145 12.65 -4.04 -7.74
N VAL A 146 11.93 -3.85 -6.65
CA VAL A 146 12.23 -2.82 -5.63
C VAL A 146 12.69 -3.52 -4.35
N PRO A 147 13.52 -2.87 -3.51
CA PRO A 147 13.84 -3.38 -2.18
C PRO A 147 12.56 -3.53 -1.34
N SER A 148 12.44 -4.65 -0.63
CA SER A 148 11.44 -4.83 0.41
C SER A 148 11.64 -3.80 1.55
N PRO A 149 10.66 -3.57 2.42
CA PRO A 149 10.80 -2.59 3.50
C PRO A 149 12.00 -2.84 4.43
N PHE A 150 12.32 -4.12 4.69
CA PHE A 150 13.50 -4.50 5.47
C PHE A 150 14.81 -4.20 4.72
N GLU A 151 14.89 -4.55 3.44
CA GLU A 151 16.06 -4.26 2.60
C GLU A 151 16.29 -2.75 2.43
N MET A 152 15.21 -1.98 2.30
CA MET A 152 15.27 -0.52 2.24
C MET A 152 15.83 0.06 3.55
N MET A 153 15.29 -0.35 4.71
CA MET A 153 15.80 0.11 6.01
C MET A 153 17.27 -0.26 6.22
N MET A 154 17.66 -1.49 5.88
CA MET A 154 19.05 -1.94 5.93
C MET A 154 19.95 -1.10 5.02
N ARG A 155 19.53 -0.81 3.79
CA ARG A 155 20.28 0.03 2.85
C ARG A 155 20.48 1.44 3.39
N ILE A 156 19.43 2.07 3.91
CA ILE A 156 19.49 3.42 4.48
C ILE A 156 20.49 3.47 5.64
N LEU A 157 20.38 2.54 6.60
CA LEU A 157 21.26 2.50 7.75
C LEU A 157 22.73 2.22 7.37
N GLN A 158 22.97 1.35 6.39
CA GLN A 158 24.33 1.10 5.88
C GLN A 158 24.95 2.34 5.26
N ILE A 159 24.17 3.13 4.50
CA ILE A 159 24.62 4.38 3.90
C ILE A 159 24.98 5.39 5.00
N ILE A 160 24.12 5.56 6.01
CA ILE A 160 24.37 6.48 7.13
C ILE A 160 25.65 6.09 7.89
N VAL A 161 25.80 4.82 8.26
CA VAL A 161 26.98 4.31 8.97
C VAL A 161 28.26 4.53 8.16
N GLU A 162 28.22 4.31 6.85
CA GLU A 162 29.40 4.52 6.00
C GLU A 162 29.79 6.00 5.89
N PHE A 163 28.80 6.90 5.80
CA PHE A 163 29.06 8.35 5.82
C PHE A 163 29.66 8.81 7.15
N LEU A 164 29.13 8.32 8.29
CA LEU A 164 29.70 8.60 9.61
C LEU A 164 31.12 8.04 9.74
N ARG A 165 31.35 6.78 9.34
CA ARG A 165 32.69 6.14 9.43
C ARG A 165 33.76 6.87 8.62
N ARG A 166 33.40 7.45 7.48
CA ARG A 166 34.32 8.22 6.63
C ARG A 166 34.54 9.65 7.11
N GLY A 167 33.85 10.08 8.17
CA GLY A 167 33.87 11.47 8.65
C GLY A 167 33.26 12.46 7.65
N GLU A 168 32.51 11.98 6.66
CA GLU A 168 31.92 12.83 5.61
C GLU A 168 30.78 13.72 6.16
N LEU A 169 30.25 13.38 7.35
CA LEU A 169 29.29 14.15 8.12
C LEU A 169 29.93 14.94 9.28
N GLU A 170 31.19 14.68 9.62
CA GLU A 170 31.94 15.32 10.71
C GLU A 170 32.77 16.51 10.20
N GLY A 171 33.02 16.60 8.88
CA GLY A 171 33.90 17.58 8.23
C GLY A 171 33.41 19.05 8.18
N GLY A 172 32.40 19.42 8.96
CA GLY A 172 31.85 20.78 9.01
C GLY A 172 31.04 21.18 7.77
N ALA A 173 30.71 22.48 7.66
CA ALA A 173 29.95 23.08 6.57
C ALA A 173 30.55 22.93 5.16
N ASP A 174 31.76 22.34 5.02
CA ASP A 174 32.45 22.09 3.74
C ASP A 174 32.34 20.63 3.24
N GLY A 175 31.45 19.83 3.84
CA GLY A 175 31.12 18.47 3.40
C GLY A 175 30.40 18.43 2.04
N PRO A 176 30.44 17.29 1.32
CA PRO A 176 29.84 17.15 -0.01
C PRO A 176 28.30 17.25 0.01
N LEU A 177 27.65 16.86 1.12
CA LEU A 177 26.20 16.89 1.29
C LEU A 177 25.66 18.21 1.89
N GLY A 178 26.54 19.12 2.31
CA GLY A 178 26.15 20.38 2.95
C GLY A 178 25.46 20.21 4.31
N ILE A 179 25.62 19.05 4.96
CA ILE A 179 25.12 18.72 6.29
C ILE A 179 26.28 18.35 7.21
N GLU A 180 26.10 18.55 8.51
CA GLU A 180 27.08 18.27 9.56
C GLU A 180 26.38 17.58 10.74
N VAL A 181 27.06 16.64 11.37
CA VAL A 181 26.55 15.84 12.49
C VAL A 181 27.59 15.89 13.62
N PRO A 182 27.19 16.09 14.89
CA PRO A 182 28.10 16.05 16.03
C PRO A 182 28.81 14.69 16.19
N ASP A 183 30.02 14.71 16.76
CA ASP A 183 30.81 13.51 17.05
C ASP A 183 30.06 12.55 18.00
N GLY A 184 30.43 11.26 17.96
CA GLY A 184 29.98 10.25 18.93
C GLY A 184 28.72 9.46 18.54
N LEU A 185 28.18 9.70 17.34
CA LEU A 185 26.96 9.02 16.87
C LEU A 185 27.23 7.72 16.09
N LEU A 186 28.47 7.47 15.67
CA LEU A 186 28.84 6.29 14.88
C LEU A 186 28.56 4.98 15.64
N ASP A 187 29.03 4.86 16.88
CA ASP A 187 28.90 3.63 17.69
C ASP A 187 27.43 3.23 17.90
N LEU A 188 26.55 4.22 18.09
CA LEU A 188 25.11 4.02 18.24
C LEU A 188 24.50 3.44 16.95
N HIS A 189 24.81 4.02 15.79
CA HIS A 189 24.31 3.54 14.51
C HIS A 189 24.91 2.18 14.10
N GLU A 190 26.19 1.91 14.43
CA GLU A 190 26.80 0.60 14.25
C GLU A 190 26.13 -0.47 15.12
N ASN A 191 25.74 -0.14 16.35
CA ASN A 191 24.99 -1.04 17.21
C ASN A 191 23.61 -1.37 16.60
N ILE A 192 22.85 -0.37 16.15
CA ILE A 192 21.57 -0.59 15.45
C ILE A 192 21.78 -1.51 14.24
N LEU A 193 22.82 -1.27 13.43
CA LEU A 193 23.11 -2.07 12.24
C LEU A 193 23.47 -3.52 12.60
N SER A 194 24.21 -3.73 13.68
CA SER A 194 24.56 -5.05 14.20
C SER A 194 23.33 -5.83 14.64
N GLN A 195 22.44 -5.21 15.44
CA GLN A 195 21.19 -5.81 15.89
C GLN A 195 20.27 -6.12 14.70
N LEU A 196 20.17 -5.21 13.73
CA LEU A 196 19.36 -5.40 12.55
C LEU A 196 19.84 -6.59 11.69
N LYS A 197 21.16 -6.76 11.53
CA LYS A 197 21.75 -7.91 10.82
C LYS A 197 21.50 -9.25 11.53
N ALA A 198 21.25 -9.24 12.83
CA ALA A 198 20.94 -10.44 13.60
C ALA A 198 19.48 -10.89 13.46
N LEU A 199 18.60 -10.08 12.85
CA LEU A 199 17.21 -10.46 12.61
C LEU A 199 17.09 -11.48 11.46
N PRO A 200 16.12 -12.41 11.53
CA PRO A 200 15.76 -13.21 10.36
C PRO A 200 15.34 -12.26 9.23
N GLY A 201 15.85 -12.47 8.01
CA GLY A 201 15.64 -11.58 6.87
C GLY A 201 14.17 -11.36 6.47
N ALA A 202 13.96 -10.58 5.40
CA ALA A 202 12.65 -10.11 4.94
C ALA A 202 11.55 -11.20 4.92
N GLY A 203 10.33 -10.85 5.34
CA GLY A 203 9.15 -11.72 5.27
C GLY A 203 9.04 -12.81 6.35
N LEU A 204 9.83 -12.73 7.43
CA LEU A 204 9.71 -13.60 8.60
C LEU A 204 9.31 -12.82 9.86
N PRO A 205 8.42 -13.36 10.70
CA PRO A 205 8.07 -12.71 11.96
C PRO A 205 9.28 -12.69 12.90
N VAL A 206 9.64 -11.50 13.36
CA VAL A 206 10.69 -11.30 14.37
C VAL A 206 10.12 -11.64 15.75
N GLY A 207 10.94 -12.29 16.60
CA GLY A 207 10.53 -12.59 17.97
C GLY A 207 10.46 -11.32 18.82
N PRO A 208 9.48 -11.17 19.75
CA PRO A 208 9.33 -9.97 20.57
C PRO A 208 10.60 -9.54 21.31
N GLY A 209 11.42 -10.49 21.77
CA GLY A 209 12.69 -10.17 22.44
C GLY A 209 13.71 -9.47 21.54
N ASN A 210 13.84 -9.88 20.28
CA ASN A 210 14.77 -9.25 19.34
C ASN A 210 14.26 -7.88 18.87
N THR A 211 12.94 -7.75 18.69
CA THR A 211 12.28 -6.48 18.37
C THR A 211 12.49 -5.47 19.49
N ASN A 212 12.28 -5.85 20.75
CA ASN A 212 12.45 -4.95 21.90
C ASN A 212 13.88 -4.44 22.04
N ILE A 213 14.89 -5.31 21.87
CA ILE A 213 16.31 -4.89 21.92
C ILE A 213 16.59 -3.85 20.83
N LEU A 214 16.12 -4.08 19.61
CA LEU A 214 16.34 -3.14 18.51
C LEU A 214 15.63 -1.80 18.76
N ILE A 215 14.42 -1.82 19.31
CA ILE A 215 13.69 -0.60 19.72
C ILE A 215 14.49 0.16 20.79
N GLU A 216 14.92 -0.50 21.86
CA GLU A 216 15.69 0.13 22.94
C GLU A 216 16.95 0.83 22.43
N VAL A 217 17.70 0.20 21.51
CA VAL A 217 18.92 0.80 20.92
C VAL A 217 18.58 1.97 19.99
N ILE A 218 17.45 1.92 19.26
CA ILE A 218 17.00 3.06 18.44
C ILE A 218 16.58 4.23 19.34
N GLU A 219 15.86 3.97 20.43
CA GLU A 219 15.43 4.98 21.41
C GLU A 219 16.64 5.64 22.09
N GLU A 220 17.68 4.88 22.44
CA GLU A 220 18.94 5.41 22.98
C GLU A 220 19.62 6.35 21.98
N ALA A 221 19.72 5.94 20.72
CA ALA A 221 20.29 6.78 19.67
C ALA A 221 19.46 8.06 19.44
N GLN A 222 18.14 7.96 19.49
CA GLN A 222 17.25 9.10 19.31
C GLN A 222 17.34 10.09 20.47
N ALA A 223 17.43 9.60 21.71
CA ALA A 223 17.64 10.44 22.88
C ALA A 223 18.96 11.22 22.80
N GLU A 224 20.03 10.58 22.32
CA GLU A 224 21.31 11.26 22.10
C GLU A 224 21.17 12.37 21.04
N ILE A 225 20.53 12.09 19.89
CA ILE A 225 20.28 13.10 18.85
C ILE A 225 19.49 14.30 19.41
N HIS A 226 18.44 14.06 20.19
CA HIS A 226 17.64 15.13 20.80
C HIS A 226 18.46 15.97 21.78
N SER A 227 19.37 15.36 22.54
CA SER A 227 20.25 16.08 23.46
C SER A 227 21.18 17.07 22.74
N GLN A 228 21.52 16.76 21.48
CA GLN A 228 22.36 17.59 20.61
C GLN A 228 21.58 18.70 19.90
N GLN A 229 20.25 18.72 19.94
CA GLN A 229 19.41 19.78 19.33
C GLN A 229 19.37 21.06 20.20
N THR A 230 20.53 21.55 20.64
CA THR A 230 20.65 22.80 21.41
C THR A 230 20.38 24.02 20.53
N PRO A 231 19.97 25.18 21.09
CA PRO A 231 19.79 26.41 20.31
C PRO A 231 21.01 26.81 19.48
N GLU A 232 22.23 26.58 19.98
CA GLU A 232 23.48 26.88 19.28
C GLU A 232 23.69 25.99 18.07
N ASN A 233 23.42 24.68 18.21
CA ASN A 233 23.50 23.73 17.09
C ASN A 233 22.41 24.00 16.05
N LEU A 234 21.19 24.30 16.49
CA LEU A 234 20.07 24.58 15.60
C LEU A 234 20.21 25.92 14.86
N ALA A 235 20.97 26.89 15.40
CA ALA A 235 21.28 28.13 14.71
C ALA A 235 22.22 27.94 13.50
N ARG A 236 22.99 26.85 13.46
CA ARG A 236 23.90 26.51 12.36
C ARG A 236 23.21 25.63 11.32
N ASP A 237 23.11 26.12 10.08
CA ASP A 237 22.37 25.43 9.01
C ASP A 237 22.83 23.98 8.76
N SER A 238 24.14 23.73 8.65
CA SER A 238 24.67 22.39 8.39
C SER A 238 24.32 21.40 9.52
N VAL A 239 24.50 21.83 10.78
CA VAL A 239 24.27 21.00 11.97
C VAL A 239 22.78 20.73 12.18
N ARG A 240 21.93 21.76 12.08
CA ARG A 240 20.48 21.61 12.17
C ARG A 240 19.95 20.57 11.18
N ARG A 241 20.35 20.69 9.91
CA ARG A 241 19.92 19.78 8.84
C ARG A 241 20.37 18.35 9.09
N GLY A 242 21.60 18.14 9.58
CA GLY A 242 22.11 16.82 9.94
C GLY A 242 21.36 16.19 11.12
N LEU A 243 21.13 16.94 12.19
CA LEU A 243 20.39 16.48 13.35
C LEU A 243 18.93 16.13 13.01
N PHE A 244 18.25 16.97 12.22
CA PHE A 244 16.88 16.68 11.78
C PHE A 244 16.82 15.45 10.87
N LEU A 245 17.79 15.28 9.96
CA LEU A 245 17.84 14.09 9.10
C LEU A 245 17.99 12.79 9.92
N LEU A 246 18.86 12.78 10.92
CA LEU A 246 19.06 11.61 11.79
C LEU A 246 17.85 11.35 12.69
N ASP A 247 17.23 12.38 13.24
CA ASP A 247 16.01 12.26 14.06
C ASP A 247 14.86 11.61 13.27
N ILE A 248 14.59 12.13 12.06
CA ILE A 248 13.57 11.55 11.17
C ILE A 248 13.96 10.12 10.73
N GLY A 249 15.23 9.87 10.46
CA GLY A 249 15.74 8.54 10.10
C GLY A 249 15.54 7.50 11.21
N LEU A 250 15.80 7.88 12.46
CA LEU A 250 15.58 7.03 13.65
C LEU A 250 14.10 6.80 13.92
N ALA A 251 13.26 7.84 13.79
CA ALA A 251 11.81 7.69 13.91
C ALA A 251 11.23 6.75 12.84
N TYR A 252 11.73 6.86 11.61
CA TYR A 252 11.43 5.89 10.55
C TYR A 252 11.81 4.48 10.97
N MET A 253 13.07 4.24 11.38
CA MET A 253 13.53 2.91 11.77
C MET A 253 12.71 2.34 12.94
N HIS A 254 12.44 3.15 13.96
CA HIS A 254 11.59 2.76 15.10
C HIS A 254 10.21 2.29 14.61
N GLY A 255 9.51 3.10 13.83
CA GLY A 255 8.17 2.75 13.35
C GLY A 255 8.13 1.54 12.43
N MET A 256 9.18 1.31 11.64
CA MET A 256 9.30 0.11 10.79
C MET A 256 9.46 -1.16 11.63
N VAL A 257 10.25 -1.11 12.70
CA VAL A 257 10.49 -2.23 13.63
C VAL A 257 9.28 -2.50 14.53
N SER A 258 8.58 -1.43 14.93
CA SER A 258 7.42 -1.46 15.82
C SER A 258 6.11 -1.85 15.13
N SER A 259 6.14 -2.08 13.82
CA SER A 259 4.95 -2.39 13.00
C SER A 259 5.08 -3.71 12.24
N ASP A 260 3.98 -4.13 11.62
CA ASP A 260 3.96 -5.34 10.79
C ASP A 260 4.50 -5.12 9.36
N THR A 261 5.19 -4.00 9.12
CA THR A 261 5.61 -3.53 7.78
C THR A 261 6.56 -4.50 7.08
N PHE A 262 7.50 -5.13 7.79
CA PHE A 262 8.41 -6.13 7.21
C PHE A 262 7.72 -7.41 6.73
N THR A 263 6.47 -7.64 7.13
CA THR A 263 5.70 -8.83 6.75
C THR A 263 4.49 -8.55 5.87
N ASN A 264 4.01 -7.30 5.83
CA ASN A 264 2.81 -6.90 5.08
C ASN A 264 3.01 -5.72 4.12
N GLY A 265 4.21 -5.12 4.03
CA GLY A 265 4.47 -3.96 3.19
C GLY A 265 4.03 -2.65 3.83
N TYR A 266 4.24 -1.53 3.14
CA TYR A 266 4.00 -0.17 3.67
C TYR A 266 2.52 0.17 3.82
N ASP A 267 1.62 -0.49 3.09
CA ASP A 267 0.17 -0.20 3.13
C ASP A 267 -0.44 -0.32 4.56
N VAL A 268 0.18 -1.05 5.48
CA VAL A 268 -0.30 -1.14 6.88
C VAL A 268 -0.10 0.15 7.68
N LEU A 269 0.75 1.05 7.18
CA LEU A 269 1.04 2.34 7.81
C LEU A 269 0.13 3.45 7.31
N ASP A 270 -0.56 3.28 6.17
CA ASP A 270 -1.41 4.31 5.54
C ASP A 270 -2.64 4.71 6.37
N GLN A 271 -2.94 3.99 7.45
CA GLN A 271 -3.94 4.41 8.44
C GLN A 271 -3.53 5.64 9.26
N TRP A 272 -2.25 6.00 9.23
CA TRP A 272 -1.68 7.15 9.92
C TRP A 272 -1.29 8.25 8.93
N GLU A 273 -1.46 9.50 9.35
CA GLU A 273 -0.87 10.66 8.68
C GLU A 273 0.66 10.61 8.84
N PHE A 274 1.41 11.00 7.82
CA PHE A 274 2.87 10.87 7.74
C PHE A 274 3.62 11.49 8.93
N THR A 275 3.38 12.76 9.26
CA THR A 275 4.07 13.42 10.38
C THR A 275 3.57 12.98 11.74
N ASP A 276 2.29 12.64 11.86
CA ASP A 276 1.76 12.05 13.09
C ASP A 276 2.40 10.70 13.38
N TRP A 277 2.58 9.87 12.35
CA TRP A 277 3.28 8.59 12.47
C TRP A 277 4.74 8.79 12.88
N LEU A 278 5.47 9.73 12.28
CA LEU A 278 6.84 10.03 12.68
C LEU A 278 6.91 10.51 14.14
N ARG A 279 5.99 11.39 14.56
CA ARG A 279 5.90 11.87 15.96
C ARG A 279 5.64 10.74 16.93
N MET A 280 4.72 9.83 16.61
CA MET A 280 4.44 8.62 17.41
C MET A 280 5.65 7.71 17.57
N ASN A 281 6.64 7.82 16.68
CA ASN A 281 7.88 7.06 16.69
C ASN A 281 9.09 7.92 17.11
N GLY A 282 8.84 9.01 17.84
CA GLY A 282 9.88 9.77 18.54
C GLY A 282 10.50 10.95 17.79
N ALA A 283 10.05 11.28 16.57
CA ALA A 283 10.56 12.47 15.87
C ALA A 283 10.24 13.76 16.64
N GLY A 284 11.22 14.67 16.75
CA GLY A 284 11.04 15.98 17.39
C GLY A 284 10.19 16.95 16.56
N ASP A 285 9.39 17.79 17.23
CA ASP A 285 8.47 18.72 16.56
C ASP A 285 9.17 19.75 15.65
N GLN A 286 10.42 20.12 15.96
CA GLN A 286 11.20 21.02 15.09
C GLN A 286 11.64 20.31 13.80
N ALA A 287 12.04 19.04 13.88
CA ALA A 287 12.37 18.23 12.71
C ALA A 287 11.14 18.00 11.82
N LEU A 288 9.95 17.83 12.40
CA LEU A 288 8.70 17.67 11.66
C LEU A 288 8.24 18.95 10.92
N LYS A 289 8.68 20.13 11.38
CA LYS A 289 8.42 21.42 10.70
C LYS A 289 9.47 21.78 9.66
N TRP A 290 10.48 20.93 9.48
CA TRP A 290 11.60 21.20 8.59
C TRP A 290 11.18 21.14 7.10
N VAL A 291 11.88 21.92 6.27
CA VAL A 291 11.55 22.05 4.84
C VAL A 291 11.63 20.73 4.07
N ALA A 292 12.46 19.77 4.50
CA ALA A 292 12.49 18.45 3.85
C ALA A 292 11.17 17.67 4.06
N ILE A 293 10.54 17.82 5.23
CA ILE A 293 9.22 17.25 5.51
C ILE A 293 8.16 18.00 4.71
N ARG A 294 8.20 19.34 4.69
CA ARG A 294 7.31 20.16 3.84
C ARG A 294 7.40 19.74 2.37
N GLY A 295 8.61 19.55 1.84
CA GLY A 295 8.84 19.12 0.47
C GLY A 295 8.23 17.76 0.13
N CYS A 296 8.02 16.87 1.11
CA CYS A 296 7.28 15.62 0.90
C CYS A 296 5.81 15.89 0.54
N TYR A 297 5.18 16.88 1.19
CA TYR A 297 3.81 17.30 0.90
C TYR A 297 3.73 18.06 -0.42
N ASP A 298 4.65 19.01 -0.66
CA ASP A 298 4.66 19.81 -1.89
C ASP A 298 4.83 18.92 -3.13
N PHE A 299 5.72 17.91 -3.05
CA PHE A 299 5.98 16.98 -4.15
C PHE A 299 4.74 16.19 -4.61
N VAL A 300 3.76 16.00 -3.72
CA VAL A 300 2.51 15.30 -4.02
C VAL A 300 1.27 16.18 -3.84
N PHE A 301 1.44 17.50 -3.75
CA PHE A 301 0.39 18.47 -3.44
C PHE A 301 -0.51 18.03 -2.28
N GLY A 302 0.07 17.47 -1.21
CA GLY A 302 -0.59 16.82 -0.07
C GLY A 302 -1.37 17.76 0.86
N PHE A 303 -2.12 18.71 0.31
CA PHE A 303 -2.87 19.73 1.03
C PHE A 303 -4.35 19.69 0.61
N PRO A 304 -5.22 18.96 1.32
CA PRO A 304 -6.62 18.89 0.99
C PRO A 304 -7.27 20.28 0.85
N MET A 305 -8.16 20.43 -0.14
CA MET A 305 -8.82 21.69 -0.49
C MET A 305 -7.85 22.83 -0.93
N GLY A 306 -6.58 22.52 -1.15
CA GLY A 306 -5.55 23.50 -1.48
C GLY A 306 -5.18 24.41 -0.32
N ASN A 307 -5.45 24.00 0.93
CA ASN A 307 -5.13 24.81 2.11
C ASN A 307 -3.75 24.45 2.66
N THR A 308 -2.77 25.29 2.34
CA THR A 308 -1.36 25.11 2.75
C THR A 308 -1.01 25.79 4.08
N GLU A 309 -1.97 26.47 4.72
CA GLU A 309 -1.85 27.01 6.08
C GLU A 309 -2.13 25.93 7.15
N ARG A 310 -2.76 24.82 6.76
CA ARG A 310 -3.03 23.66 7.63
C ARG A 310 -1.94 22.60 7.45
N GLN A 311 -1.87 21.67 8.41
CA GLN A 311 -1.07 20.46 8.25
C GLN A 311 -1.50 19.71 6.98
N GLY A 312 -0.53 19.24 6.21
CA GLY A 312 -0.78 18.39 5.05
C GLY A 312 -1.38 17.03 5.45
N ASP A 313 -1.84 16.27 4.47
CA ASP A 313 -2.42 14.95 4.67
C ASP A 313 -1.94 13.98 3.58
N VAL A 314 -1.03 13.10 3.99
CA VAL A 314 -0.54 11.97 3.19
C VAL A 314 -0.44 10.75 4.08
N GLY A 315 -0.94 9.61 3.62
CA GLY A 315 -0.77 8.33 4.33
C GLY A 315 0.72 7.98 4.51
N ALA A 316 1.10 7.61 5.73
CA ALA A 316 2.50 7.37 6.09
C ALA A 316 3.15 6.28 5.23
N GLY A 317 2.42 5.21 4.91
CA GLY A 317 2.92 4.14 4.05
C GLY A 317 3.30 4.62 2.66
N THR A 318 2.41 5.41 2.05
CA THR A 318 2.61 6.00 0.73
C THR A 318 3.75 7.01 0.72
N ALA A 319 3.82 7.90 1.72
CA ALA A 319 4.90 8.87 1.87
C ALA A 319 6.27 8.18 1.98
N LEU A 320 6.40 7.23 2.91
CA LEU A 320 7.65 6.50 3.12
C LEU A 320 8.07 5.71 1.87
N ARG A 321 7.12 5.02 1.22
CA ARG A 321 7.38 4.30 -0.03
C ARG A 321 7.88 5.23 -1.14
N ALA A 322 7.26 6.38 -1.33
CA ALA A 322 7.65 7.32 -2.38
C ALA A 322 9.01 7.99 -2.08
N MET A 323 9.20 8.50 -0.86
CA MET A 323 10.39 9.27 -0.49
C MET A 323 11.64 8.41 -0.38
N THR A 324 11.54 7.22 0.23
CA THR A 324 12.69 6.30 0.28
C THR A 324 13.09 5.83 -1.12
N ARG A 325 12.14 5.61 -2.03
CA ARG A 325 12.44 5.27 -3.42
C ARG A 325 13.10 6.44 -4.17
N LEU A 326 12.59 7.66 -3.98
CA LEU A 326 13.14 8.86 -4.59
C LEU A 326 14.62 9.06 -4.29
N ILE A 327 15.02 8.83 -3.03
CA ILE A 327 16.39 9.08 -2.56
C ILE A 327 17.31 7.87 -2.73
N PHE A 328 16.82 6.64 -2.55
CA PHE A 328 17.69 5.44 -2.42
C PHE A 328 17.55 4.41 -3.55
N THR A 329 16.73 4.68 -4.57
CA THR A 329 16.47 3.73 -5.68
C THR A 329 16.37 4.39 -7.06
N TYR A 330 16.85 5.62 -7.21
CA TYR A 330 16.90 6.27 -8.51
C TYR A 330 17.98 5.64 -9.40
N SER A 331 17.71 5.58 -10.70
CA SER A 331 18.71 5.20 -11.70
C SER A 331 19.23 6.44 -12.42
N LYS A 332 20.54 6.50 -12.63
CA LYS A 332 21.33 7.62 -13.17
C LYS A 332 21.34 8.90 -12.33
N ALA A 333 20.19 9.49 -12.05
CA ALA A 333 20.05 10.74 -11.29
C ALA A 333 18.67 10.82 -10.61
N ILE A 334 18.53 11.61 -9.54
CA ILE A 334 17.26 11.75 -8.79
C ILE A 334 16.10 12.24 -9.68
N PHE A 335 16.38 13.15 -10.61
CA PHE A 335 15.40 13.65 -11.57
C PHE A 335 15.96 13.63 -13.00
N HIS A 336 15.06 13.69 -13.98
CA HIS A 336 15.37 13.83 -15.39
C HIS A 336 14.48 14.92 -16.00
N LYS A 337 15.10 15.85 -16.74
CA LYS A 337 14.41 16.89 -17.49
C LYS A 337 14.06 16.39 -18.88
N MET A 338 12.78 16.50 -19.22
CA MET A 338 12.30 16.36 -20.59
C MET A 338 12.85 17.50 -21.44
N GLN A 339 13.24 17.19 -22.68
CA GLN A 339 13.84 18.15 -23.62
C GLN A 339 12.80 18.78 -24.58
N ALA A 340 11.52 18.62 -24.28
CA ALA A 340 10.38 19.36 -24.83
C ALA A 340 9.26 19.33 -23.79
N GLY A 341 8.06 19.82 -24.14
CA GLY A 341 6.90 19.68 -23.26
C GLY A 341 6.52 18.22 -23.02
N MET A 342 5.80 17.92 -21.94
CA MET A 342 5.42 16.56 -21.60
C MET A 342 4.52 15.92 -22.68
N GLY A 343 3.63 16.72 -23.28
CA GLY A 343 2.81 16.32 -24.43
C GLY A 343 3.68 15.75 -25.57
N ASP A 344 4.70 16.50 -25.98
CA ASP A 344 5.56 16.14 -27.12
C ASP A 344 6.54 15.01 -26.76
N THR A 345 6.99 14.97 -25.51
CA THR A 345 8.00 14.00 -25.05
C THR A 345 7.38 12.63 -24.75
N ILE A 346 6.13 12.57 -24.31
CA ILE A 346 5.48 11.34 -23.83
C ILE A 346 4.33 10.94 -24.75
N PHE A 347 3.36 11.82 -24.92
CA PHE A 347 2.10 11.51 -25.57
C PHE A 347 2.19 11.55 -27.10
N GLY A 348 3.07 12.39 -27.66
CA GLY A 348 3.42 12.37 -29.08
C GLY A 348 3.93 11.00 -29.52
N PRO A 349 5.00 10.45 -28.90
CA PRO A 349 5.49 9.10 -29.19
C PRO A 349 4.43 8.01 -29.01
N TYR A 350 3.68 8.01 -27.90
CA TYR A 350 2.59 7.04 -27.72
C TYR A 350 1.54 7.14 -28.82
N TYR A 351 1.06 8.34 -29.14
CA TYR A 351 0.05 8.54 -30.18
C TYR A 351 0.55 8.06 -31.55
N LEU A 352 1.76 8.46 -31.95
CA LEU A 352 2.34 8.08 -33.25
C LEU A 352 2.47 6.56 -33.38
N VAL A 353 3.06 5.90 -32.38
CA VAL A 353 3.24 4.44 -32.40
C VAL A 353 1.90 3.71 -32.35
N LEU A 354 0.99 4.11 -31.47
CA LEU A 354 -0.31 3.45 -31.33
C LEU A 354 -1.18 3.61 -32.57
N LYS A 355 -1.19 4.80 -33.18
CA LYS A 355 -1.90 5.06 -34.45
C LYS A 355 -1.36 4.19 -35.58
N GLU A 356 -0.03 4.09 -35.72
CA GLU A 356 0.61 3.25 -36.74
C GLU A 356 0.30 1.76 -36.52
N LEU A 357 0.18 1.33 -35.27
CA LEU A 357 -0.22 -0.03 -34.91
C LEU A 357 -1.71 -0.31 -35.19
N GLY A 358 -2.52 0.71 -35.49
CA GLY A 358 -3.93 0.58 -35.82
C GLY A 358 -4.90 0.84 -34.67
N VAL A 359 -4.44 1.42 -33.56
CA VAL A 359 -5.32 1.94 -32.51
C VAL A 359 -6.05 3.18 -33.03
N LYS A 360 -7.37 3.22 -32.82
CA LYS A 360 -8.23 4.33 -33.26
C LYS A 360 -8.33 5.39 -32.17
N PHE A 361 -8.36 6.66 -32.57
CA PHE A 361 -8.54 7.79 -31.68
C PHE A 361 -9.76 8.62 -32.11
N GLU A 362 -10.71 8.75 -31.20
CA GLU A 362 -11.96 9.51 -31.37
C GLU A 362 -11.90 10.75 -30.47
N PHE A 363 -11.28 11.82 -30.98
CA PHE A 363 -11.18 13.12 -30.31
C PHE A 363 -12.53 13.84 -30.26
N PHE A 364 -12.68 14.79 -29.32
CA PHE A 364 -13.92 15.53 -29.08
C PHE A 364 -15.11 14.67 -28.63
N ASN A 365 -14.87 13.51 -28.01
CA ASN A 365 -15.92 12.61 -27.52
C ASN A 365 -15.88 12.48 -25.99
N ALA A 366 -16.94 12.91 -25.33
CA ALA A 366 -17.08 12.93 -23.88
C ALA A 366 -17.99 11.78 -23.39
N ALA A 367 -17.50 10.93 -22.50
CA ALA A 367 -18.36 9.96 -21.82
C ALA A 367 -19.19 10.64 -20.71
N ARG A 368 -20.47 10.27 -20.61
CA ARG A 368 -21.44 10.84 -19.66
C ARG A 368 -21.88 9.85 -18.60
N ASN A 369 -22.07 8.59 -18.94
CA ASN A 369 -22.50 7.57 -18.00
C ASN A 369 -22.15 6.16 -18.47
N LEU A 370 -21.71 5.32 -17.54
CA LEU A 370 -21.51 3.88 -17.70
C LEU A 370 -22.76 3.19 -17.16
N HIS A 371 -23.56 2.63 -18.05
CA HIS A 371 -24.81 1.97 -17.70
C HIS A 371 -24.59 0.48 -17.46
N LEU A 372 -25.18 -0.04 -16.38
CA LEU A 372 -25.12 -1.45 -16.04
C LEU A 372 -26.23 -2.24 -16.75
N ASP A 373 -25.96 -3.53 -16.96
CA ASP A 373 -26.98 -4.49 -17.37
C ASP A 373 -28.03 -4.73 -16.25
N HIS A 374 -29.09 -5.46 -16.59
CA HIS A 374 -30.15 -5.80 -15.64
C HIS A 374 -29.62 -6.46 -14.36
N ASP A 375 -28.64 -7.36 -14.50
CA ASP A 375 -28.07 -8.13 -13.38
C ASP A 375 -26.96 -7.37 -12.64
N ARG A 376 -26.57 -6.18 -13.14
CA ARG A 376 -25.52 -5.31 -12.58
C ARG A 376 -24.16 -5.98 -12.47
N THR A 377 -23.82 -6.78 -13.47
CA THR A 377 -22.58 -7.55 -13.56
C THR A 377 -21.61 -7.00 -14.60
N HIS A 378 -22.09 -6.24 -15.59
CA HIS A 378 -21.29 -5.70 -16.69
C HIS A 378 -21.75 -4.28 -17.08
N ILE A 379 -20.88 -3.55 -17.78
CA ILE A 379 -21.26 -2.34 -18.51
C ILE A 379 -21.98 -2.76 -19.79
N ASP A 380 -23.25 -2.38 -19.90
CA ASP A 380 -24.11 -2.70 -21.05
C ASP A 380 -24.03 -1.63 -22.14
N ARG A 381 -23.94 -0.36 -21.75
CA ARG A 381 -23.82 0.77 -22.69
C ARG A 381 -23.13 1.98 -22.08
N ILE A 382 -22.59 2.85 -22.93
CA ILE A 382 -21.94 4.09 -22.52
C ILE A 382 -22.62 5.27 -23.23
N SER A 383 -23.17 6.21 -22.46
CA SER A 383 -23.68 7.46 -23.02
C SER A 383 -22.53 8.40 -23.35
N MET A 384 -22.54 8.95 -24.57
CA MET A 384 -21.47 9.77 -25.12
C MET A 384 -22.02 11.08 -25.68
N VAL A 385 -21.16 12.11 -25.72
CA VAL A 385 -21.42 13.39 -26.40
C VAL A 385 -20.25 13.69 -27.33
N ARG A 386 -20.54 13.84 -28.62
CA ARG A 386 -19.59 14.34 -29.61
C ARG A 386 -19.62 15.87 -29.61
N GLN A 387 -18.58 16.49 -29.07
CA GLN A 387 -18.49 17.93 -28.86
C GLN A 387 -18.20 18.71 -30.16
N ALA A 388 -17.45 18.11 -31.08
CA ALA A 388 -17.16 18.68 -32.39
C ALA A 388 -17.08 17.57 -33.44
N LYS A 389 -17.48 17.88 -34.67
CA LYS A 389 -17.42 16.94 -35.81
C LYS A 389 -16.22 17.27 -36.69
N VAL A 390 -15.45 16.25 -37.07
CA VAL A 390 -14.34 16.37 -38.03
C VAL A 390 -14.90 16.43 -39.45
N LYS A 391 -14.38 17.32 -40.30
CA LYS A 391 -14.87 17.54 -41.67
C LYS A 391 -14.78 16.29 -42.55
N SER A 392 -13.67 15.56 -42.47
CA SER A 392 -13.43 14.35 -43.26
C SER A 392 -12.31 13.51 -42.65
N GLY A 393 -12.43 12.18 -42.71
CA GLY A 393 -11.42 11.26 -42.18
C GLY A 393 -11.30 11.31 -40.66
N SER A 394 -10.10 11.07 -40.14
CA SER A 394 -9.77 11.18 -38.72
C SER A 394 -9.08 12.52 -38.43
N TYR A 395 -9.29 13.07 -37.24
CA TYR A 395 -8.59 14.27 -36.79
C TYR A 395 -7.09 13.98 -36.65
N ASP A 396 -6.24 14.83 -37.23
CA ASP A 396 -4.79 14.74 -37.07
C ASP A 396 -4.31 15.86 -36.13
N PRO A 397 -3.93 15.54 -34.88
CA PRO A 397 -3.82 16.53 -33.82
C PRO A 397 -2.45 17.19 -33.70
N LEU A 398 -1.43 16.71 -34.40
CA LEU A 398 -0.05 17.18 -34.25
C LEU A 398 0.32 18.20 -35.33
N VAL A 399 1.17 19.16 -34.96
CA VAL A 399 1.82 20.11 -35.86
C VAL A 399 3.34 19.91 -35.84
N ASP A 400 4.02 20.23 -36.94
CA ASP A 400 5.49 20.18 -36.98
C ASP A 400 6.10 21.48 -36.44
N VAL A 401 6.92 21.36 -35.40
CA VAL A 401 7.72 22.45 -34.84
C VAL A 401 9.20 22.10 -34.98
N ASP A 402 9.79 22.49 -36.11
CA ASP A 402 11.21 22.26 -36.45
C ASP A 402 11.58 20.77 -36.42
N GLY A 403 10.75 19.94 -37.04
CA GLY A 403 10.95 18.49 -37.12
C GLY A 403 10.48 17.72 -35.88
N LEU A 404 9.87 18.39 -34.90
CA LEU A 404 9.24 17.76 -33.74
C LEU A 404 7.70 17.76 -33.88
N PRO A 405 7.05 16.59 -34.01
CA PRO A 405 5.61 16.46 -33.92
C PRO A 405 5.14 16.90 -32.53
N SER A 406 4.35 17.96 -32.48
CA SER A 406 4.00 18.66 -31.26
C SER A 406 2.50 18.92 -31.15
N TRP A 407 1.97 18.96 -29.92
CA TRP A 407 0.56 19.24 -29.70
C TRP A 407 0.32 20.76 -29.72
N PRO A 408 -0.63 21.29 -30.50
CA PRO A 408 -0.98 22.71 -30.46
C PRO A 408 -1.73 23.07 -29.16
N SER A 409 -1.59 24.33 -28.72
CA SER A 409 -2.30 24.85 -27.53
C SER A 409 -3.82 25.01 -27.74
N GLU A 410 -4.28 24.98 -28.99
CA GLU A 410 -5.69 25.00 -29.40
C GLU A 410 -6.00 23.89 -30.41
N PRO A 411 -7.28 23.51 -30.60
CA PRO A 411 -7.70 22.69 -31.73
C PRO A 411 -7.24 23.25 -33.09
N LEU A 412 -6.97 22.35 -34.03
CA LEU A 412 -6.80 22.69 -35.44
C LEU A 412 -8.17 22.92 -36.05
N TRP A 413 -8.70 24.12 -35.83
CA TRP A 413 -10.06 24.54 -36.15
C TRP A 413 -10.46 24.26 -37.60
N ASP A 414 -9.52 24.33 -38.55
CA ASP A 414 -9.77 24.07 -39.96
C ASP A 414 -10.18 22.62 -40.26
N GLN A 415 -9.90 21.67 -39.36
CA GLN A 415 -10.34 20.28 -39.48
C GLN A 415 -11.78 20.06 -38.98
N LEU A 416 -12.38 21.04 -38.29
CA LEU A 416 -13.69 20.90 -37.64
C LEU A 416 -14.82 21.54 -38.45
N VAL A 417 -15.96 20.88 -38.50
CA VAL A 417 -17.21 21.48 -38.99
C VAL A 417 -17.53 22.71 -38.14
N ASP A 418 -17.78 23.85 -38.79
CA ASP A 418 -17.99 25.15 -38.14
C ASP A 418 -16.88 25.60 -37.18
N GLY A 419 -15.63 25.17 -37.42
CA GLY A 419 -14.48 25.45 -36.56
C GLY A 419 -14.25 26.93 -36.23
N ALA A 420 -14.47 27.84 -37.20
CA ALA A 420 -14.35 29.29 -36.95
C ALA A 420 -15.37 29.79 -35.92
N HIS A 421 -16.64 29.34 -36.03
CA HIS A 421 -17.67 29.71 -35.06
C HIS A 421 -17.40 29.10 -33.67
N LEU A 422 -16.92 27.86 -33.62
CA LEU A 422 -16.52 27.22 -32.37
C LEU A 422 -15.39 27.99 -31.69
N LYS A 423 -14.36 28.40 -32.44
CA LYS A 423 -13.27 29.26 -31.94
C LYS A 423 -13.82 30.56 -31.36
N ASP A 424 -14.64 31.29 -32.13
CA ASP A 424 -15.22 32.58 -31.72
C ASP A 424 -16.11 32.47 -30.47
N SER A 425 -16.71 31.30 -30.22
CA SER A 425 -17.52 31.05 -29.02
C SER A 425 -16.71 30.91 -27.73
N GLY A 426 -15.38 30.74 -27.83
CA GLY A 426 -14.50 30.51 -26.68
C GLY A 426 -14.68 29.13 -26.02
N VAL A 427 -15.17 28.13 -26.75
CA VAL A 427 -15.38 26.79 -26.22
C VAL A 427 -14.06 26.14 -25.80
N ASN A 428 -14.02 25.60 -24.58
CA ASN A 428 -12.92 24.76 -24.12
C ASN A 428 -13.41 23.30 -24.01
N PHE A 429 -13.07 22.49 -25.01
CA PHE A 429 -13.47 21.09 -25.06
C PHE A 429 -12.90 20.22 -23.94
N GLU A 430 -11.79 20.63 -23.32
CA GLU A 430 -11.15 19.90 -22.22
C GLU A 430 -11.68 20.30 -20.84
N SER A 431 -12.55 21.31 -20.75
CA SER A 431 -13.08 21.80 -19.47
C SER A 431 -14.33 21.05 -19.03
N GLU A 432 -14.31 20.54 -17.80
CA GLU A 432 -15.46 19.89 -17.16
C GLU A 432 -16.27 20.85 -16.27
N ARG A 433 -16.03 22.16 -16.35
CA ARG A 433 -16.78 23.18 -15.57
C ARG A 433 -18.29 23.12 -15.83
N THR A 434 -18.67 22.81 -17.06
CA THR A 434 -20.07 22.61 -17.46
C THR A 434 -20.21 21.27 -18.18
N PRO A 435 -21.39 20.64 -18.17
CA PRO A 435 -21.64 19.45 -18.98
C PRO A 435 -21.25 19.67 -20.45
N PRO A 436 -20.64 18.67 -21.12
CA PRO A 436 -20.26 18.78 -22.52
C PRO A 436 -21.50 18.97 -23.38
N LYS A 437 -21.37 19.78 -24.43
CA LYS A 437 -22.45 20.09 -25.39
C LYS A 437 -22.09 19.48 -26.74
N GLY A 438 -23.09 19.05 -27.50
CA GLY A 438 -22.87 18.46 -28.83
C GLY A 438 -23.92 17.41 -29.19
N GLU A 439 -23.55 16.49 -30.07
CA GLU A 439 -24.40 15.40 -30.54
C GLU A 439 -24.32 14.21 -29.56
N GLU A 440 -25.44 13.84 -28.96
CA GLU A 440 -25.53 12.67 -28.08
C GLU A 440 -25.57 11.37 -28.89
N TYR A 441 -24.84 10.35 -28.42
CA TYR A 441 -24.89 9.00 -28.97
C TYR A 441 -24.59 7.95 -27.88
N THR A 442 -24.75 6.67 -28.19
CA THR A 442 -24.51 5.57 -27.25
C THR A 442 -23.59 4.54 -27.88
N LEU A 443 -22.66 4.00 -27.09
CA LEU A 443 -21.91 2.79 -27.42
C LEU A 443 -22.58 1.60 -26.73
N ASN A 444 -22.83 0.50 -27.44
CA ASN A 444 -23.49 -0.70 -26.92
C ASN A 444 -22.51 -1.88 -26.78
N HIS A 445 -22.68 -2.67 -25.72
CA HIS A 445 -21.95 -3.91 -25.51
C HIS A 445 -22.30 -4.95 -26.59
N GLY A 446 -21.30 -5.63 -27.13
CA GLY A 446 -21.42 -6.61 -28.22
C GLY A 446 -21.51 -5.99 -29.63
N GLU A 447 -21.79 -4.69 -29.74
CA GLU A 447 -21.81 -3.95 -31.01
C GLU A 447 -20.57 -3.06 -31.15
N ASP A 448 -20.35 -2.16 -30.19
CA ASP A 448 -19.29 -1.15 -30.24
C ASP A 448 -18.10 -1.51 -29.35
N PHE A 449 -18.35 -2.23 -28.25
CA PHE A 449 -17.31 -2.71 -27.34
C PHE A 449 -17.68 -4.07 -26.73
N ASP A 450 -16.67 -4.86 -26.41
CA ASP A 450 -16.77 -6.02 -25.52
C ASP A 450 -16.21 -5.70 -24.14
N LEU A 451 -15.13 -4.89 -24.11
CA LEU A 451 -14.42 -4.50 -22.89
C LEU A 451 -14.31 -2.98 -22.80
N VAL A 452 -14.28 -2.46 -21.57
CA VAL A 452 -14.07 -1.04 -21.27
C VAL A 452 -12.80 -0.88 -20.43
N ILE A 453 -11.90 -0.01 -20.87
CA ILE A 453 -10.81 0.51 -20.03
C ILE A 453 -11.19 1.92 -19.61
N LEU A 454 -11.39 2.12 -18.32
CA LEU A 454 -11.70 3.41 -17.73
C LEU A 454 -10.41 4.11 -17.29
N GLY A 455 -9.97 5.04 -18.15
CA GLY A 455 -8.75 5.82 -18.02
C GLY A 455 -8.95 7.26 -17.54
N ALA A 456 -10.19 7.64 -17.21
CA ALA A 456 -10.53 8.97 -16.72
C ALA A 456 -9.99 9.19 -15.30
N SER A 457 -9.67 10.45 -14.96
CA SER A 457 -9.29 10.83 -13.59
C SER A 457 -10.45 10.60 -12.63
N ILE A 458 -10.14 10.29 -11.36
CA ILE A 458 -11.16 10.15 -10.32
C ILE A 458 -12.00 11.43 -10.12
N GLY A 459 -11.44 12.61 -10.44
CA GLY A 459 -12.21 13.86 -10.43
C GLY A 459 -13.38 13.89 -11.43
N SER A 460 -13.30 13.14 -12.53
CA SER A 460 -14.36 13.04 -13.54
C SER A 460 -15.36 11.91 -13.26
N LEU A 461 -14.97 10.92 -12.44
CA LEU A 461 -15.75 9.70 -12.21
C LEU A 461 -17.13 9.90 -11.56
N PRO A 462 -17.36 10.86 -10.62
CA PRO A 462 -18.67 11.04 -9.99
C PRO A 462 -19.83 11.23 -10.98
N TYR A 463 -19.56 11.81 -12.15
CA TYR A 463 -20.57 12.04 -13.17
C TYR A 463 -20.86 10.77 -14.00
N MET A 464 -19.84 9.97 -14.31
CA MET A 464 -19.96 8.82 -15.22
C MET A 464 -20.21 7.48 -14.55
N SER A 465 -20.11 7.39 -13.22
CA SER A 465 -20.15 6.12 -12.47
C SER A 465 -21.26 6.05 -11.42
N GLN A 466 -22.32 6.84 -11.59
CA GLN A 466 -23.43 6.90 -10.63
C GLN A 466 -24.06 5.51 -10.39
N GLU A 467 -24.36 4.77 -11.46
CA GLU A 467 -24.92 3.41 -11.35
C GLU A 467 -23.97 2.44 -10.64
N LEU A 468 -22.67 2.53 -10.94
CA LEU A 468 -21.63 1.71 -10.31
C LEU A 468 -21.56 1.99 -8.80
N SER A 469 -21.66 3.26 -8.39
CA SER A 469 -21.63 3.66 -6.98
C SER A 469 -22.90 3.24 -6.20
N ILE A 470 -24.04 3.14 -6.88
CA ILE A 470 -25.30 2.63 -6.32
C ILE A 470 -25.21 1.10 -6.17
N ALA A 471 -24.67 0.41 -7.17
CA ALA A 471 -24.56 -1.05 -7.19
C ALA A 471 -23.45 -1.58 -6.28
N SER A 472 -22.37 -0.82 -6.06
CA SER A 472 -21.17 -1.29 -5.35
C SER A 472 -20.74 -0.31 -4.25
N GLU A 473 -20.75 -0.80 -3.01
CA GLU A 473 -20.21 -0.05 -1.86
C GLU A 473 -18.74 0.29 -2.03
N ARG A 474 -17.94 -0.58 -2.66
CA ARG A 474 -16.51 -0.30 -2.89
C ARG A 474 -16.31 0.90 -3.81
N TRP A 475 -17.14 1.05 -4.86
CA TRP A 475 -17.11 2.23 -5.73
C TRP A 475 -17.48 3.50 -4.99
N ARG A 476 -18.58 3.46 -4.24
CA ARG A 476 -19.01 4.61 -3.43
C ARG A 476 -17.94 5.03 -2.42
N ASN A 477 -17.32 4.08 -1.73
CA ASN A 477 -16.25 4.35 -0.79
C ASN A 477 -14.99 4.89 -1.48
N MET A 478 -14.63 4.39 -2.67
CA MET A 478 -13.51 4.93 -3.44
C MET A 478 -13.74 6.39 -3.83
N LEU A 479 -14.91 6.71 -4.40
CA LEU A 479 -15.27 8.06 -4.83
C LEU A 479 -15.35 9.04 -3.65
N ASP A 480 -15.78 8.56 -2.48
CA ASP A 480 -15.81 9.38 -1.26
C ASP A 480 -14.40 9.57 -0.66
N ARG A 481 -13.57 8.53 -0.61
CA ARG A 481 -12.34 8.54 0.21
C ARG A 481 -11.07 8.89 -0.54
N VAL A 482 -11.03 8.71 -1.86
CA VAL A 482 -9.87 9.12 -2.68
C VAL A 482 -10.09 10.55 -3.16
N LYS A 483 -9.37 11.49 -2.54
CA LYS A 483 -9.55 12.92 -2.74
C LYS A 483 -8.72 13.47 -3.90
N THR A 484 -9.07 14.68 -4.33
CA THR A 484 -8.32 15.43 -5.34
C THR A 484 -8.16 16.89 -4.91
N VAL A 485 -7.16 17.58 -5.46
CA VAL A 485 -6.88 18.99 -5.19
C VAL A 485 -6.70 19.77 -6.51
N PRO A 486 -7.15 21.03 -6.60
CA PRO A 486 -6.77 21.91 -7.69
C PRO A 486 -5.28 22.26 -7.63
N THR A 487 -4.72 22.73 -8.74
CA THR A 487 -3.33 23.22 -8.77
C THR A 487 -3.18 24.51 -9.55
N HIS A 488 -2.20 25.32 -9.17
CA HIS A 488 -1.73 26.46 -9.95
C HIS A 488 -0.62 26.05 -10.89
N ALA A 489 -0.56 26.73 -12.03
CA ALA A 489 0.59 26.72 -12.92
C ALA A 489 0.88 28.15 -13.40
N LEU A 490 2.15 28.57 -13.29
CA LEU A 490 2.65 29.84 -13.82
C LEU A 490 3.96 29.59 -14.57
N GLN A 491 4.10 30.16 -15.76
CA GLN A 491 5.33 30.12 -16.53
C GLN A 491 5.73 31.54 -16.90
N LEU A 492 7.01 31.87 -16.70
CA LEU A 492 7.60 33.16 -17.02
C LEU A 492 8.72 33.00 -18.05
N TRP A 493 8.64 33.75 -19.15
CA TRP A 493 9.74 33.93 -20.11
C TRP A 493 10.41 35.27 -19.85
N LEU A 494 11.72 35.25 -19.59
CA LEU A 494 12.44 36.38 -19.01
C LEU A 494 13.64 36.80 -19.84
N ASN A 495 13.91 38.10 -19.91
CA ASN A 495 15.04 38.73 -20.63
C ASN A 495 16.37 38.69 -19.85
N LYS A 496 16.39 38.06 -18.68
CA LYS A 496 17.59 37.84 -17.86
C LYS A 496 17.67 36.38 -17.44
N THR A 497 18.89 35.91 -17.22
CA THR A 497 19.16 34.58 -16.66
C THR A 497 18.97 34.56 -15.13
N PRO A 498 18.70 33.40 -14.50
CA PRO A 498 18.67 33.28 -13.04
C PRO A 498 19.92 33.83 -12.36
N LYS A 499 21.09 33.63 -12.96
CA LYS A 499 22.36 34.18 -12.49
C LYS A 499 22.38 35.71 -12.46
N GLN A 500 21.91 36.36 -13.52
CA GLN A 500 21.79 37.83 -13.57
C GLN A 500 20.75 38.36 -12.58
N MET A 501 19.70 37.58 -12.30
CA MET A 501 18.70 37.89 -11.28
C MET A 501 19.15 37.56 -9.85
N GLY A 502 20.40 37.13 -9.64
CA GLY A 502 21.01 36.96 -8.32
C GLY A 502 20.84 35.56 -7.68
N TRP A 503 20.20 34.61 -8.35
CA TRP A 503 19.93 33.27 -7.82
C TRP A 503 21.18 32.53 -7.33
N GLU A 504 22.21 32.42 -8.16
CA GLU A 504 23.43 31.68 -7.80
C GLU A 504 24.19 32.30 -6.62
N LYS A 505 24.16 33.62 -6.50
CA LYS A 505 24.78 34.32 -5.36
C LYS A 505 24.06 33.93 -4.07
N ARG A 506 22.74 33.80 -4.13
CA ARG A 506 21.91 33.44 -2.99
C ARG A 506 22.12 32.00 -2.54
N VAL A 507 22.16 31.05 -3.48
CA VAL A 507 22.49 29.66 -3.18
C VAL A 507 23.88 29.57 -2.51
N LYS A 508 24.89 30.27 -3.04
CA LYS A 508 26.25 30.28 -2.47
C LYS A 508 26.33 30.77 -1.03
N ALA A 509 25.40 31.63 -0.59
CA ALA A 509 25.46 32.24 0.74
C ALA A 509 25.11 31.26 1.88
N HIS A 510 24.39 30.16 1.59
CA HIS A 510 23.82 29.26 2.60
C HIS A 510 24.18 27.78 2.38
N ASN A 511 25.20 27.49 1.57
CA ASN A 511 25.62 26.14 1.23
C ASN A 511 27.15 26.01 1.16
N SER A 512 27.63 24.78 1.41
CA SER A 512 29.01 24.36 1.22
C SER A 512 29.49 24.65 -0.19
N GLN A 513 30.71 25.17 -0.36
CA GLN A 513 31.29 25.34 -1.69
C GLN A 513 31.46 24.00 -2.44
N LYS A 514 31.60 22.88 -1.71
CA LYS A 514 31.74 21.54 -2.30
C LYS A 514 30.40 20.88 -2.65
N SER A 515 29.28 21.33 -2.09
CA SER A 515 27.94 20.82 -2.42
C SER A 515 27.26 21.57 -3.56
N LEU A 516 27.91 22.62 -4.09
CA LEU A 516 27.34 23.45 -5.14
C LEU A 516 27.50 22.78 -6.51
N PRO A 517 26.41 22.60 -7.27
CA PRO A 517 26.50 22.13 -8.63
C PRO A 517 27.16 23.16 -9.55
N ALA A 518 27.65 22.68 -10.69
CA ALA A 518 28.24 23.54 -11.71
C ALA A 518 27.22 24.57 -12.23
N SER A 519 27.71 25.77 -12.54
CA SER A 519 26.91 26.81 -13.20
C SER A 519 26.63 26.42 -14.67
N PRO A 520 25.40 26.60 -15.19
CA PRO A 520 24.24 27.18 -14.52
C PRO A 520 23.61 26.23 -13.49
N MET A 521 23.29 26.76 -12.30
CA MET A 521 22.60 26.03 -11.22
C MET A 521 21.12 25.81 -11.57
N ARG A 522 20.86 24.77 -12.36
CA ARG A 522 19.51 24.45 -12.85
C ARG A 522 18.63 24.02 -11.69
N THR A 523 17.56 24.78 -11.45
CA THR A 523 16.78 24.66 -10.22
C THR A 523 15.56 23.76 -10.40
N VAL A 524 15.30 22.99 -9.36
CA VAL A 524 13.99 22.47 -8.95
C VAL A 524 13.95 22.74 -7.44
N ILE A 525 13.22 23.77 -7.01
CA ILE A 525 13.09 24.17 -5.61
C ILE A 525 11.65 24.02 -5.17
N THR A 526 11.43 23.61 -3.91
CA THR A 526 10.11 23.57 -3.27
C THR A 526 10.17 24.08 -1.82
N GLY A 527 9.03 24.18 -1.13
CA GLY A 527 8.91 24.74 0.21
C GLY A 527 8.98 26.27 0.30
N PHE A 528 8.85 26.98 -0.83
CA PHE A 528 8.91 28.43 -0.88
C PHE A 528 7.56 29.08 -0.48
N ALA A 529 7.44 30.40 -0.62
CA ALA A 529 6.25 31.15 -0.27
C ALA A 529 5.07 30.86 -1.21
N GLU A 530 3.88 30.75 -0.63
CA GLU A 530 2.60 30.66 -1.34
C GLU A 530 2.21 31.98 -2.05
N PRO A 531 1.48 31.94 -3.17
CA PRO A 531 0.74 30.80 -3.72
C PRO A 531 1.55 29.96 -4.72
N LEU A 532 2.88 30.10 -4.79
CA LEU A 532 3.72 29.38 -5.75
C LEU A 532 5.01 28.92 -5.06
N ASP A 533 4.91 27.80 -4.33
CA ASP A 533 5.97 27.27 -3.46
C ASP A 533 7.07 26.50 -4.22
N THR A 534 6.81 26.12 -5.47
CA THR A 534 7.71 25.27 -6.26
C THR A 534 8.12 25.97 -7.55
N TRP A 535 9.42 25.98 -7.85
CA TRP A 535 10.00 26.56 -9.07
C TRP A 535 10.97 25.60 -9.76
N ALA A 536 10.83 25.43 -11.06
CA ALA A 536 11.81 24.79 -11.92
C ALA A 536 12.34 25.74 -13.01
N ASP A 537 13.66 25.76 -13.17
CA ASP A 537 14.33 26.43 -14.30
C ASP A 537 14.20 25.57 -15.56
N MET A 538 13.46 26.06 -16.55
CA MET A 538 13.20 25.37 -17.82
C MET A 538 13.90 26.04 -19.01
N THR A 539 14.94 26.84 -18.75
CA THR A 539 15.72 27.56 -19.78
C THR A 539 16.24 26.66 -20.90
N HIS A 540 16.42 25.35 -20.65
CA HIS A 540 16.83 24.39 -21.67
C HIS A 540 15.77 24.13 -22.75
N LEU A 541 14.53 24.60 -22.59
CA LEU A 541 13.46 24.46 -23.57
C LEU A 541 13.47 25.55 -24.65
N ILE A 542 14.10 26.71 -24.42
CA ILE A 542 14.16 27.81 -25.41
C ILE A 542 14.62 27.35 -26.80
N PRO A 543 15.64 26.48 -26.96
CA PRO A 543 16.05 26.00 -28.28
C PRO A 543 14.98 25.18 -29.03
N HIS A 544 13.92 24.75 -28.34
CA HIS A 544 12.79 24.01 -28.90
C HIS A 544 11.55 24.89 -29.08
N GLU A 545 11.67 26.21 -28.91
CA GLU A 545 10.66 27.23 -29.17
C GLU A 545 11.12 28.14 -30.34
N LYS A 546 10.19 28.77 -31.05
CA LYS A 546 10.38 29.58 -32.28
C LYS A 546 10.35 31.10 -32.04
N TRP A 547 11.19 31.60 -31.14
CA TRP A 547 11.29 33.04 -30.82
C TRP A 547 12.02 33.89 -31.87
N GLY A 548 12.69 33.29 -32.86
CA GLY A 548 13.51 34.04 -33.82
C GLY A 548 14.79 34.59 -33.17
N SER A 549 15.23 35.80 -33.57
CA SER A 549 16.48 36.40 -33.07
C SER A 549 16.33 37.07 -31.70
N ASP A 550 15.15 37.60 -31.40
CA ASP A 550 14.84 38.20 -30.11
C ASP A 550 14.15 37.15 -29.24
N LYS A 551 14.95 36.40 -28.48
CA LYS A 551 14.48 35.26 -27.68
C LYS A 551 14.66 35.51 -26.20
N PRO A 552 13.82 34.92 -25.33
CA PRO A 552 14.01 35.01 -23.89
C PRO A 552 15.36 34.41 -23.49
N SER A 553 15.90 34.91 -22.38
CA SER A 553 17.15 34.43 -21.78
C SER A 553 16.93 33.32 -20.76
N SER A 554 15.74 33.21 -20.18
CA SER A 554 15.38 32.12 -19.29
C SER A 554 13.88 31.83 -19.24
N ILE A 555 13.55 30.65 -18.74
CA ILE A 555 12.18 30.19 -18.51
C ILE A 555 12.06 29.69 -17.08
N ALA A 556 11.05 30.15 -16.35
CA ALA A 556 10.76 29.73 -14.98
C ALA A 556 9.34 29.16 -14.88
N TYR A 557 9.20 27.91 -14.44
CA TYR A 557 7.91 27.25 -14.24
C TYR A 557 7.62 27.12 -12.75
N PHE A 558 6.42 27.49 -12.34
CA PHE A 558 5.96 27.44 -10.96
C PHE A 558 4.68 26.63 -10.83
N CYS A 559 4.52 25.97 -9.69
CA CYS A 559 3.28 25.30 -9.31
C CYS A 559 3.11 25.25 -7.80
N SER A 560 1.89 24.91 -7.39
CA SER A 560 1.45 24.70 -6.01
C SER A 560 0.04 24.08 -6.02
N PRO A 561 -0.47 23.59 -4.87
CA PRO A 561 -1.91 23.37 -4.70
C PRO A 561 -2.67 24.69 -4.76
N ALA A 562 -3.83 24.70 -5.42
CA ALA A 562 -4.68 25.88 -5.52
C ALA A 562 -5.91 25.76 -4.59
N PRO A 563 -6.30 26.83 -3.88
CA PRO A 563 -7.52 26.83 -3.07
C PRO A 563 -8.76 26.44 -3.88
N ASP A 564 -9.57 25.54 -3.35
CA ASP A 564 -10.80 25.11 -4.01
C ASP A 564 -11.78 26.28 -4.22
N GLY A 565 -12.26 26.43 -5.45
CA GLY A 565 -13.19 27.47 -5.87
C GLY A 565 -12.56 28.76 -6.40
N GLU A 566 -11.23 28.92 -6.30
CA GLU A 566 -10.53 30.07 -6.86
C GLU A 566 -10.60 30.11 -8.39
N ASP A 567 -10.78 31.30 -8.97
CA ASP A 567 -10.72 31.49 -10.42
C ASP A 567 -9.38 32.08 -10.90
N LEU A 568 -9.19 32.13 -12.22
CA LEU A 568 -7.95 32.61 -12.83
C LEU A 568 -7.69 34.11 -12.56
N HIS A 569 -8.73 34.91 -12.35
CA HIS A 569 -8.57 36.33 -12.05
C HIS A 569 -8.07 36.54 -10.63
N GLU A 570 -8.66 35.84 -9.66
CA GLU A 570 -8.21 35.83 -8.26
C GLU A 570 -6.76 35.34 -8.15
N PHE A 571 -6.41 34.26 -8.87
CA PHE A 571 -5.04 33.77 -8.92
C PHE A 571 -4.06 34.79 -9.53
N ARG A 572 -4.46 35.50 -10.59
CA ARG A 572 -3.63 36.57 -11.18
C ARG A 572 -3.31 37.68 -10.20
N ASP A 573 -4.32 38.13 -9.47
CA ASP A 573 -4.14 39.15 -8.43
C ASP A 573 -3.23 38.65 -7.29
N SER A 574 -3.33 37.38 -6.92
CA SER A 574 -2.52 36.79 -5.84
C SER A 574 -1.06 36.58 -6.27
N PHE A 575 -0.80 36.01 -7.46
CA PHE A 575 0.58 35.79 -7.89
C PHE A 575 1.31 37.10 -8.19
N HIS A 576 0.65 38.16 -8.69
CA HIS A 576 1.33 39.44 -8.90
C HIS A 576 1.80 40.07 -7.58
N LYS A 577 1.00 39.96 -6.51
CA LYS A 577 1.40 40.40 -5.16
C LYS A 577 2.56 39.56 -4.63
N TRP A 578 2.52 38.25 -4.86
CA TRP A 578 3.60 37.34 -4.50
C TRP A 578 4.89 37.62 -5.29
N MET A 579 4.81 37.95 -6.58
CA MET A 579 5.97 38.34 -7.38
C MET A 579 6.64 39.58 -6.77
N ASP A 580 5.85 40.59 -6.44
CA ASP A 580 6.35 41.85 -5.87
C ASP A 580 6.96 41.67 -4.48
N LYS A 581 6.39 40.80 -3.65
CA LYS A 581 6.77 40.65 -2.24
C LYS A 581 7.80 39.55 -1.98
N ASP A 582 7.63 38.39 -2.62
CA ASP A 582 8.30 37.16 -2.26
C ASP A 582 9.26 36.69 -3.35
N LEU A 583 8.88 36.70 -4.63
CA LEU A 583 9.77 36.26 -5.71
C LEU A 583 11.07 37.08 -5.79
N VAL A 584 11.01 38.39 -5.55
CA VAL A 584 12.19 39.27 -5.46
C VAL A 584 13.16 38.86 -4.35
N LYS A 585 12.67 38.19 -3.30
CA LYS A 585 13.55 37.59 -2.29
C LYS A 585 14.36 36.49 -2.95
N LEU A 586 13.74 35.57 -3.68
CA LEU A 586 14.50 34.50 -4.35
C LEU A 586 15.45 35.06 -5.43
N TRP A 587 15.02 36.12 -6.12
CA TRP A 587 15.71 36.77 -7.23
C TRP A 587 15.96 38.27 -6.94
N PRO A 588 16.95 38.62 -6.11
CA PRO A 588 17.16 40.00 -5.70
C PRO A 588 17.53 40.94 -6.86
N GLY A 589 18.08 40.41 -7.95
CA GLY A 589 18.36 41.18 -9.17
C GLY A 589 17.13 41.43 -10.04
N ALA A 590 15.95 40.90 -9.65
CA ALA A 590 14.68 41.16 -10.31
C ALA A 590 13.87 42.29 -9.64
N GLU A 591 14.40 42.89 -8.57
CA GLU A 591 13.73 43.97 -7.84
C GLU A 591 14.00 45.34 -8.49
N LYS A 592 12.94 46.14 -8.61
CA LYS A 592 12.97 47.55 -9.00
C LYS A 592 11.90 48.31 -8.22
N ASP A 593 12.31 49.38 -7.52
CA ASP A 593 11.42 50.21 -6.70
C ASP A 593 10.61 49.40 -5.65
N GLY A 594 11.24 48.39 -5.03
CA GLY A 594 10.61 47.55 -4.00
C GLY A 594 9.64 46.48 -4.55
N LYS A 595 9.62 46.24 -5.86
CA LYS A 595 8.71 45.30 -6.53
C LYS A 595 9.42 44.52 -7.63
N PHE A 596 8.77 43.52 -8.20
CA PHE A 596 9.33 42.78 -9.34
C PHE A 596 9.33 43.64 -10.61
N ASP A 597 10.48 43.76 -11.26
CA ASP A 597 10.65 44.50 -12.50
C ASP A 597 9.93 43.82 -13.67
N ARG A 598 8.74 44.32 -14.01
CA ARG A 598 7.95 43.82 -15.16
C ARG A 598 8.68 43.96 -16.50
N GLY A 599 9.68 44.84 -16.61
CA GLY A 599 10.55 44.94 -17.79
C GLY A 599 11.40 43.70 -18.06
N LEU A 600 11.45 42.76 -17.11
CA LEU A 600 12.11 41.46 -17.29
C LEU A 600 11.29 40.47 -18.10
N LEU A 601 9.97 40.65 -18.21
CA LEU A 601 9.10 39.78 -18.98
C LEU A 601 9.36 39.98 -20.47
N HIS A 602 9.58 38.87 -21.19
CA HIS A 602 9.88 38.89 -22.61
C HIS A 602 8.68 39.44 -23.38
N GLU A 603 8.88 40.53 -24.14
CA GLU A 603 7.84 41.26 -24.88
C GLU A 603 6.60 41.69 -24.05
N GLY A 604 6.74 41.82 -22.72
CA GLY A 604 5.66 42.23 -21.82
C GLY A 604 4.87 41.06 -21.23
N GLU A 605 3.76 41.34 -20.55
CA GLU A 605 3.01 40.32 -19.80
C GLU A 605 2.31 39.29 -20.68
N GLU A 606 1.79 39.69 -21.85
CA GLU A 606 1.04 38.80 -22.74
C GLU A 606 1.92 37.65 -23.30
N SER A 607 3.11 38.00 -23.81
CA SER A 607 4.10 37.07 -24.34
C SER A 607 4.96 36.43 -23.24
N GLY A 608 5.21 37.16 -22.15
CA GLY A 608 6.09 36.73 -21.06
C GLY A 608 5.45 35.88 -19.97
N ILE A 609 4.11 35.81 -19.89
CA ILE A 609 3.38 35.07 -18.85
C ILE A 609 2.39 34.07 -19.44
N TYR A 610 2.40 32.85 -18.91
CA TYR A 610 1.31 31.88 -19.04
C TYR A 610 0.85 31.43 -17.65
N SER A 611 -0.46 31.47 -17.36
CA SER A 611 -1.03 31.18 -16.04
C SER A 611 -2.29 30.33 -16.16
N ARG A 612 -2.46 29.34 -15.28
CA ARG A 612 -3.62 28.43 -15.25
C ARG A 612 -4.01 28.03 -13.83
N VAL A 613 -5.30 27.79 -13.62
CA VAL A 613 -5.87 27.13 -12.43
C VAL A 613 -6.55 25.84 -12.87
N ASN A 614 -6.07 24.70 -12.38
CA ASN A 614 -6.56 23.35 -12.73
C ASN A 614 -7.68 22.93 -11.78
N MET A 615 -8.90 23.38 -12.04
CA MET A 615 -9.98 23.34 -11.04
C MET A 615 -10.94 22.16 -11.21
N PHE A 616 -11.18 21.70 -12.43
CA PHE A 616 -12.33 20.85 -12.73
C PHE A 616 -11.94 19.43 -13.15
N GLY A 617 -12.71 18.45 -12.66
CA GLY A 617 -12.69 17.07 -13.15
C GLY A 617 -11.27 16.49 -13.33
N SER A 618 -10.92 16.22 -14.58
CA SER A 618 -9.67 15.57 -14.99
C SER A 618 -8.40 16.39 -14.80
N GLU A 619 -8.50 17.70 -14.61
CA GLU A 619 -7.37 18.60 -14.34
C GLU A 619 -6.82 18.43 -12.91
N ARG A 620 -7.68 18.01 -11.98
CA ARG A 620 -7.35 17.97 -10.55
C ARG A 620 -6.33 16.88 -10.24
N TYR A 621 -5.36 17.22 -9.38
CA TYR A 621 -4.37 16.27 -8.90
C TYR A 621 -4.98 15.25 -7.94
N VAL A 622 -4.53 14.00 -7.97
CA VAL A 622 -5.08 12.90 -7.17
C VAL A 622 -4.27 12.73 -5.88
N LEU A 623 -4.92 12.91 -4.74
CA LEU A 623 -4.26 12.87 -3.43
C LEU A 623 -4.13 11.44 -2.88
N SER A 624 -3.12 11.27 -2.04
CA SER A 624 -2.89 10.05 -1.24
C SER A 624 -3.13 10.30 0.24
N VAL A 625 -4.28 10.92 0.54
CA VAL A 625 -4.70 11.22 1.91
C VAL A 625 -4.73 9.96 2.77
N THR A 626 -4.58 10.14 4.07
CA THR A 626 -4.62 9.09 5.08
C THR A 626 -5.85 8.19 4.90
N ASN A 627 -5.68 6.87 5.07
CA ASN A 627 -6.68 5.81 4.84
C ASN A 627 -7.17 5.63 3.39
N SER A 628 -6.84 6.49 2.43
CA SER A 628 -7.38 6.36 1.07
C SER A 628 -6.98 5.06 0.38
N VAL A 629 -5.81 4.49 0.71
CA VAL A 629 -5.31 3.25 0.08
C VAL A 629 -6.27 2.07 0.22
N TYR A 630 -6.97 1.97 1.35
CA TYR A 630 -7.89 0.87 1.64
C TYR A 630 -9.18 0.93 0.82
N HIS A 631 -9.45 2.09 0.21
CA HIS A 631 -10.63 2.34 -0.61
C HIS A 631 -10.33 2.39 -2.11
N ARG A 632 -9.05 2.38 -2.50
CA ARG A 632 -8.64 2.33 -3.92
C ARG A 632 -8.93 0.95 -4.50
N LEU A 633 -9.61 0.92 -5.63
CA LEU A 633 -9.82 -0.30 -6.41
C LEU A 633 -8.55 -0.65 -7.19
N ALA A 634 -8.17 -1.93 -7.21
CA ALA A 634 -7.13 -2.41 -8.09
C ALA A 634 -7.64 -2.47 -9.56
N PRO A 635 -6.76 -2.34 -10.57
CA PRO A 635 -7.13 -2.34 -11.99
C PRO A 635 -8.04 -3.49 -12.47
N SER A 636 -7.91 -4.67 -11.87
CA SER A 636 -8.70 -5.87 -12.18
C SER A 636 -9.91 -6.09 -11.25
N GLN A 637 -10.16 -5.17 -10.31
CA GLN A 637 -11.13 -5.36 -9.23
C GLN A 637 -12.23 -4.30 -9.23
N SER A 638 -12.62 -3.83 -10.41
CA SER A 638 -13.79 -2.94 -10.59
C SER A 638 -15.07 -3.56 -10.02
N GLY A 639 -15.20 -4.89 -10.01
CA GLY A 639 -16.43 -5.59 -9.63
C GLY A 639 -17.43 -5.74 -10.78
N PHE A 640 -17.08 -5.30 -11.99
CA PHE A 640 -17.88 -5.47 -13.21
C PHE A 640 -17.02 -6.17 -14.26
N ALA A 641 -17.53 -7.25 -14.85
CA ALA A 641 -16.69 -8.25 -15.51
C ALA A 641 -16.04 -7.78 -16.82
N ASN A 642 -16.56 -6.74 -17.46
CA ASN A 642 -15.96 -6.13 -18.66
C ASN A 642 -15.34 -4.73 -18.41
N LEU A 643 -15.17 -4.31 -17.15
CA LEU A 643 -14.60 -2.99 -16.81
C LEU A 643 -13.24 -3.13 -16.13
N TYR A 644 -12.22 -2.50 -16.72
CA TYR A 644 -10.85 -2.45 -16.20
C TYR A 644 -10.45 -1.00 -15.95
N LEU A 645 -9.64 -0.77 -14.92
CA LEU A 645 -9.32 0.59 -14.45
C LEU A 645 -7.85 0.94 -14.74
N ALA A 646 -7.59 2.14 -15.24
CA ALA A 646 -6.24 2.61 -15.52
C ALA A 646 -6.05 4.07 -15.09
N GLY A 647 -5.42 4.29 -13.94
CA GLY A 647 -5.17 5.63 -13.40
C GLY A 647 -4.37 5.63 -12.10
N ASP A 648 -3.74 6.76 -11.79
CA ASP A 648 -3.00 7.01 -10.55
C ASP A 648 -3.88 6.98 -9.27
N TRP A 649 -5.20 6.96 -9.44
CA TRP A 649 -6.19 6.78 -8.38
C TRP A 649 -6.45 5.30 -8.00
N THR A 650 -5.96 4.34 -8.78
CA THR A 650 -6.12 2.91 -8.48
C THR A 650 -5.14 2.43 -7.41
N ARG A 651 -5.36 1.22 -6.87
CA ARG A 651 -4.39 0.53 -6.00
C ARG A 651 -3.38 -0.21 -6.88
N CYS A 652 -2.25 0.45 -7.16
CA CYS A 652 -1.24 -0.02 -8.12
C CYS A 652 0.12 -0.36 -7.49
N GLY A 653 0.29 -0.15 -6.18
CA GLY A 653 1.54 -0.40 -5.46
C GLY A 653 2.16 0.89 -4.95
N LEU A 654 2.43 1.88 -5.80
CA LEU A 654 2.92 3.18 -5.34
C LEU A 654 1.82 4.03 -4.70
N ASN A 655 0.58 3.94 -5.21
CA ASN A 655 -0.63 4.59 -4.70
C ASN A 655 -0.52 6.13 -4.56
N ALA A 656 0.33 6.76 -5.37
CA ALA A 656 0.54 8.21 -5.43
C ALA A 656 0.14 8.78 -6.79
N GLY A 657 -0.36 10.03 -6.78
CA GLY A 657 -0.73 10.81 -7.96
C GLY A 657 0.45 11.20 -8.84
N CYS A 658 1.09 10.24 -9.52
CA CYS A 658 2.28 10.52 -10.32
C CYS A 658 2.34 9.66 -11.58
N VAL A 659 3.27 10.01 -12.48
CA VAL A 659 3.48 9.29 -13.75
C VAL A 659 3.73 7.80 -13.51
N GLU A 660 4.63 7.45 -12.59
CA GLU A 660 4.92 6.05 -12.28
C GLU A 660 3.70 5.32 -11.73
N GLY A 661 2.93 5.93 -10.82
CA GLY A 661 1.69 5.34 -10.30
C GLY A 661 0.66 5.08 -11.39
N ALA A 662 0.49 6.02 -12.33
CA ALA A 662 -0.37 5.86 -13.49
C ALA A 662 0.14 4.78 -14.45
N THR A 663 1.44 4.72 -14.74
CA THR A 663 2.06 3.69 -15.58
C THR A 663 1.91 2.29 -14.95
N MET A 664 2.19 2.15 -13.65
CA MET A 664 1.99 0.89 -12.91
C MET A 664 0.53 0.43 -12.98
N SER A 665 -0.42 1.35 -12.84
CA SER A 665 -1.85 1.07 -13.02
C SER A 665 -2.16 0.59 -14.44
N GLY A 666 -1.63 1.26 -15.46
CA GLY A 666 -1.82 0.89 -16.86
C GLY A 666 -1.27 -0.50 -17.20
N ILE A 667 -0.08 -0.85 -16.70
CA ILE A 667 0.51 -2.19 -16.87
C ILE A 667 -0.37 -3.25 -16.21
N ALA A 668 -0.84 -3.00 -14.98
CA ALA A 668 -1.74 -3.93 -14.28
C ALA A 668 -3.09 -4.06 -14.98
N CYS A 669 -3.62 -2.97 -15.55
CA CYS A 669 -4.81 -3.00 -16.40
C CYS A 669 -4.59 -3.88 -17.64
N ALA A 670 -3.48 -3.68 -18.35
CA ALA A 670 -3.14 -4.49 -19.52
C ALA A 670 -3.02 -5.98 -19.16
N SER A 671 -2.35 -6.32 -18.06
CA SER A 671 -2.28 -7.69 -17.56
C SER A 671 -3.65 -8.31 -17.30
N ALA A 672 -4.58 -7.53 -16.74
CA ALA A 672 -5.92 -7.99 -16.45
C ALA A 672 -6.76 -8.21 -17.72
N VAL A 673 -6.59 -7.35 -18.74
CA VAL A 673 -7.26 -7.48 -20.04
C VAL A 673 -6.71 -8.67 -20.83
N THR A 674 -5.39 -8.83 -20.87
CA THR A 674 -4.75 -9.87 -21.71
C THR A 674 -4.69 -11.23 -21.06
N GLY A 675 -4.78 -11.29 -19.73
CA GLY A 675 -4.51 -12.51 -18.95
C GLY A 675 -3.02 -12.85 -18.87
N GLU A 676 -2.13 -11.97 -19.34
CA GLU A 676 -0.67 -12.17 -19.30
C GLU A 676 -0.05 -11.38 -18.13
N THR A 677 0.81 -12.02 -17.34
CA THR A 677 1.55 -11.34 -16.26
C THR A 677 2.67 -10.47 -16.86
N LEU A 678 2.44 -9.16 -16.90
CA LEU A 678 3.41 -8.19 -17.41
C LEU A 678 4.29 -7.68 -16.26
N LEU A 679 5.56 -7.38 -16.57
CA LEU A 679 6.49 -6.87 -15.57
C LEU A 679 6.02 -5.50 -15.04
N ASN A 680 5.69 -5.46 -13.76
CA ASN A 680 5.25 -4.26 -13.04
C ASN A 680 6.07 -4.09 -11.75
N VAL A 681 7.11 -3.26 -11.84
CA VAL A 681 8.14 -3.13 -10.82
C VAL A 681 7.60 -2.31 -9.65
N GLY A 682 7.64 -2.88 -8.44
CA GLY A 682 7.11 -2.23 -7.24
C GLY A 682 5.59 -2.30 -7.08
N ALA A 683 4.90 -3.14 -7.86
CA ALA A 683 3.46 -3.38 -7.68
C ALA A 683 3.13 -4.02 -6.32
N ASN A 684 4.10 -4.71 -5.72
CA ASN A 684 4.05 -5.23 -4.35
C ASN A 684 5.36 -4.89 -3.64
N ASP A 685 5.30 -4.59 -2.34
CA ASP A 685 6.50 -4.37 -1.51
C ASP A 685 7.14 -5.70 -1.07
N ILE A 686 6.34 -6.76 -0.98
CA ILE A 686 6.74 -8.11 -0.55
C ILE A 686 6.08 -9.09 -1.51
N ALA A 687 6.81 -10.13 -1.94
CA ALA A 687 6.22 -11.18 -2.75
C ALA A 687 5.07 -11.86 -1.99
N ARG A 688 3.95 -12.11 -2.67
CA ARG A 688 2.74 -12.67 -2.04
C ARG A 688 3.03 -13.96 -1.26
N GLU A 689 3.76 -14.88 -1.91
CA GLU A 689 4.20 -16.18 -1.38
C GLU A 689 5.08 -16.06 -0.12
N GLU A 690 5.61 -14.86 0.14
CA GLU A 690 6.51 -14.59 1.25
C GLU A 690 5.80 -13.91 2.44
N THR A 691 4.52 -13.54 2.32
CA THR A 691 3.80 -12.88 3.43
C THR A 691 3.59 -13.82 4.61
N ALA A 692 3.74 -13.30 5.83
CA ALA A 692 3.47 -14.07 7.05
C ALA A 692 2.01 -14.54 7.13
N THR A 693 1.09 -13.76 6.54
CA THR A 693 -0.33 -14.13 6.45
C THR A 693 -0.54 -15.39 5.63
N GLU A 694 -0.04 -15.41 4.39
CA GLU A 694 -0.22 -16.57 3.52
C GLU A 694 0.49 -17.81 4.08
N LYS A 695 1.69 -17.65 4.64
CA LYS A 695 2.41 -18.71 5.36
C LYS A 695 1.60 -19.25 6.55
N ALA A 696 1.03 -18.37 7.38
CA ALA A 696 0.23 -18.77 8.55
C ALA A 696 -1.07 -19.50 8.15
N MET A 697 -1.69 -19.12 7.03
CA MET A 697 -2.89 -19.80 6.52
C MET A 697 -2.64 -21.26 6.11
N PHE A 698 -1.39 -21.64 5.83
CA PHE A 698 -1.01 -23.02 5.51
C PHE A 698 -0.58 -23.84 6.74
N GLU A 699 -0.36 -23.21 7.89
CA GLU A 699 -0.05 -23.92 9.13
C GLU A 699 -1.34 -24.53 9.71
N THR A 700 -1.45 -25.87 9.65
CA THR A 700 -2.68 -26.58 10.06
C THR A 700 -2.45 -27.49 11.25
N ASN A 701 -3.43 -27.64 12.13
CA ASN A 701 -3.42 -28.69 13.16
C ASN A 701 -3.83 -30.07 12.60
N SER A 702 -4.24 -30.15 11.34
CA SER A 702 -4.61 -31.41 10.71
C SER A 702 -3.42 -32.37 10.62
N ILE A 703 -3.73 -33.65 10.73
CA ILE A 703 -2.79 -34.76 10.51
C ILE A 703 -2.19 -34.75 9.10
N SER A 704 -2.93 -34.26 8.09
CA SER A 704 -2.46 -34.19 6.70
C SER A 704 -1.39 -33.10 6.50
N GLY A 705 -1.22 -32.20 7.47
CA GLY A 705 -0.18 -31.16 7.44
C GLY A 705 1.20 -31.63 7.87
N ALA A 706 1.35 -32.87 8.37
CA ALA A 706 2.66 -33.40 8.74
C ALA A 706 3.50 -33.69 7.49
N LYS A 707 4.78 -33.27 7.50
CA LYS A 707 5.72 -33.55 6.40
C LYS A 707 6.29 -34.98 6.50
N TRP A 708 6.72 -35.54 5.37
CA TRP A 708 7.44 -36.80 5.34
C TRP A 708 8.70 -36.70 6.23
N PRO A 709 9.00 -37.71 7.09
CA PRO A 709 8.41 -39.05 7.15
C PRO A 709 7.26 -39.22 8.17
N LEU A 710 6.74 -38.15 8.80
CA LEU A 710 5.72 -38.26 9.85
C LEU A 710 4.28 -38.37 9.30
N THR A 711 4.05 -37.96 8.06
CA THR A 711 2.73 -37.97 7.38
C THR A 711 1.93 -39.27 7.53
N PRO A 712 2.50 -40.49 7.42
CA PRO A 712 1.72 -41.72 7.51
C PRO A 712 1.48 -42.21 8.95
N PHE A 713 1.96 -41.52 9.99
CA PHE A 713 1.94 -42.01 11.38
C PHE A 713 1.09 -41.14 12.30
N PHE A 714 -0.18 -41.48 12.51
CA PHE A 714 -1.10 -40.81 13.44
C PHE A 714 -2.03 -41.84 14.10
N ALA A 715 -2.71 -41.47 15.20
CA ALA A 715 -3.74 -42.33 15.79
C ALA A 715 -5.12 -41.95 15.24
N ARG A 716 -6.02 -42.92 15.09
CA ARG A 716 -7.40 -42.71 14.65
C ARG A 716 -8.37 -43.64 15.35
N GLY A 717 -9.65 -43.28 15.34
CA GLY A 717 -10.73 -44.11 15.81
C GLY A 717 -12.09 -43.43 15.64
N GLU A 718 -13.10 -44.01 16.25
CA GLU A 718 -14.45 -43.45 16.33
C GLU A 718 -14.83 -43.25 17.80
N MET A 719 -15.69 -42.27 18.04
CA MET A 719 -16.13 -41.89 19.38
C MET A 719 -17.62 -41.55 19.36
N SER A 720 -18.32 -42.06 20.37
CA SER A 720 -19.63 -41.54 20.77
C SER A 720 -19.62 -41.26 22.28
N GLY A 721 -20.23 -40.17 22.72
CA GLY A 721 -20.16 -39.80 24.14
C GLY A 721 -20.87 -38.50 24.47
N VAL A 722 -20.91 -38.17 25.76
CA VAL A 722 -21.51 -36.91 26.24
C VAL A 722 -20.40 -35.99 26.73
N PHE A 723 -20.40 -34.76 26.23
CA PHE A 723 -19.56 -33.66 26.67
C PHE A 723 -20.38 -32.70 27.53
N VAL A 724 -19.81 -32.24 28.63
CA VAL A 724 -20.42 -31.34 29.60
C VAL A 724 -19.45 -30.21 29.88
N PHE A 725 -19.83 -28.97 29.53
CA PHE A 725 -19.05 -27.77 29.82
C PHE A 725 -19.75 -26.92 30.87
N TYR A 726 -19.01 -26.48 31.89
CA TYR A 726 -19.52 -25.66 32.97
C TYR A 726 -18.44 -24.71 33.52
N GLU A 727 -18.86 -23.74 34.33
CA GLU A 727 -17.96 -22.74 34.92
C GLU A 727 -17.47 -23.19 36.30
N MET A 728 -16.20 -22.91 36.61
CA MET A 728 -15.63 -23.01 37.96
C MET A 728 -14.89 -21.72 38.33
N PRO A 729 -14.73 -21.40 39.64
CA PRO A 729 -13.94 -20.25 40.07
C PRO A 729 -12.52 -20.30 39.51
N ARG A 730 -12.08 -19.22 38.85
CA ARG A 730 -10.80 -19.18 38.12
C ARG A 730 -9.60 -19.53 39.02
N ALA A 731 -9.62 -19.07 40.27
CA ALA A 731 -8.55 -19.36 41.24
C ALA A 731 -8.44 -20.86 41.57
N GLU A 732 -9.58 -21.56 41.69
CA GLU A 732 -9.61 -23.01 41.92
C GLU A 732 -9.09 -23.77 40.70
N VAL A 733 -9.51 -23.38 39.50
CA VAL A 733 -9.03 -24.00 38.25
C VAL A 733 -7.53 -23.77 38.06
N GLN A 734 -7.02 -22.59 38.39
CA GLN A 734 -5.58 -22.27 38.30
C GLN A 734 -4.75 -23.17 39.23
N ALA A 735 -5.26 -23.50 40.41
CA ALA A 735 -4.60 -24.41 41.35
C ALA A 735 -4.56 -25.88 40.86
N MET A 736 -5.37 -26.25 39.86
CA MET A 736 -5.37 -27.59 39.27
C MET A 736 -4.29 -27.79 38.19
N LEU A 737 -3.69 -26.71 37.70
CA LEU A 737 -2.70 -26.75 36.63
C LEU A 737 -1.28 -27.08 37.16
N PRO A 738 -0.46 -27.83 36.39
CA PRO A 738 0.92 -28.07 36.74
C PRO A 738 1.79 -26.82 36.48
N PRO A 739 3.01 -26.74 37.06
CA PRO A 739 3.94 -25.67 36.77
C PRO A 739 4.24 -25.54 35.26
N GLY A 740 4.22 -24.30 34.77
CA GLY A 740 4.47 -23.97 33.36
C GLY A 740 3.22 -23.95 32.47
N ILE A 741 2.03 -24.26 33.00
CA ILE A 741 0.74 -24.13 32.32
C ILE A 741 -0.12 -23.17 33.14
N GLU A 742 -0.62 -22.12 32.51
CA GLU A 742 -1.46 -21.09 33.15
C GLU A 742 -2.79 -20.94 32.43
N LEU A 743 -3.78 -20.34 33.09
CA LEU A 743 -5.05 -20.02 32.43
C LEU A 743 -4.91 -18.81 31.51
N ALA A 744 -5.35 -18.95 30.26
CA ALA A 744 -5.56 -17.85 29.33
C ALA A 744 -6.93 -17.17 29.60
N PRO A 745 -7.19 -15.99 29.01
CA PRO A 745 -8.53 -15.44 28.92
C PRO A 745 -9.44 -16.36 28.10
N SER A 746 -10.69 -16.50 28.52
CA SER A 746 -11.73 -17.19 27.75
C SER A 746 -12.84 -16.21 27.42
N PRO A 747 -13.33 -16.17 26.16
CA PRO A 747 -14.52 -15.38 25.84
C PRO A 747 -15.79 -16.02 26.40
N LEU A 748 -15.80 -17.33 26.69
CA LEU A 748 -17.04 -18.09 26.95
C LEU A 748 -17.59 -17.98 28.38
N THR A 749 -16.86 -17.34 29.30
CA THR A 749 -17.19 -17.31 30.73
C THR A 749 -17.06 -15.91 31.31
N ARG A 750 -17.77 -15.66 32.42
CA ARG A 750 -17.75 -14.37 33.11
C ARG A 750 -16.40 -14.09 33.79
N PRO A 751 -16.02 -12.81 34.01
CA PRO A 751 -14.85 -12.46 34.81
C PRO A 751 -14.87 -13.14 36.18
N GLY A 752 -13.74 -13.73 36.60
CA GLY A 752 -13.62 -14.49 37.85
C GLY A 752 -13.97 -15.98 37.73
N SER A 753 -14.63 -16.41 36.65
CA SER A 753 -14.88 -17.81 36.30
C SER A 753 -13.92 -18.30 35.19
N HIS A 754 -13.79 -19.61 35.03
CA HIS A 754 -13.07 -20.25 33.93
C HIS A 754 -13.83 -21.49 33.44
N PRO A 755 -13.83 -21.80 32.13
CA PRO A 755 -14.51 -22.98 31.63
C PRO A 755 -13.76 -24.26 31.95
N VAL A 756 -14.49 -25.31 32.30
CA VAL A 756 -13.98 -26.68 32.43
C VAL A 756 -14.88 -27.65 31.68
N GLY A 757 -14.33 -28.78 31.26
CA GLY A 757 -15.03 -29.80 30.51
C GLY A 757 -14.92 -31.18 31.14
N MET A 758 -16.03 -31.91 31.17
CA MET A 758 -16.08 -33.34 31.40
C MET A 758 -16.56 -34.05 30.13
N SER A 759 -15.95 -35.18 29.78
CA SER A 759 -16.48 -36.06 28.73
C SER A 759 -16.62 -37.49 29.24
N PHE A 760 -17.66 -38.16 28.77
CA PHE A 760 -18.00 -39.54 29.09
C PHE A 760 -18.23 -40.30 27.78
N CYS A 761 -17.20 -40.98 27.29
CA CYS A 761 -17.13 -41.46 25.91
C CYS A 761 -16.93 -42.97 25.81
N SER A 762 -17.42 -43.53 24.71
CA SER A 762 -17.09 -44.84 24.18
C SER A 762 -16.22 -44.69 22.94
N TYR A 763 -15.10 -45.40 22.92
CA TYR A 763 -14.15 -45.39 21.82
C TYR A 763 -14.18 -46.72 21.07
N HIS A 764 -14.17 -46.63 19.74
CA HIS A 764 -14.21 -47.78 18.82
C HIS A 764 -13.08 -47.66 17.79
N ASP A 765 -12.64 -48.81 17.26
CA ASP A 765 -11.65 -48.92 16.18
C ASP A 765 -10.35 -48.11 16.40
N VAL A 766 -9.94 -47.96 17.65
CA VAL A 766 -8.77 -47.15 18.02
C VAL A 766 -7.48 -47.84 17.60
N ARG A 767 -6.69 -47.19 16.75
CA ARG A 767 -5.45 -47.74 16.20
C ARG A 767 -4.51 -46.67 15.66
N GLY A 768 -3.26 -47.06 15.39
CA GLY A 768 -2.37 -46.28 14.53
C GLY A 768 -2.81 -46.38 13.07
N SER A 769 -2.61 -45.32 12.28
CA SER A 769 -3.00 -45.21 10.86
C SER A 769 -2.47 -46.33 9.95
N PHE A 770 -1.34 -46.94 10.33
CA PHE A 770 -0.68 -48.04 9.60
C PHE A 770 -1.14 -49.44 10.07
N ILE A 771 -2.00 -49.52 11.09
CA ILE A 771 -2.51 -50.79 11.65
C ILE A 771 -3.84 -51.13 10.98
N PRO A 772 -4.00 -52.35 10.42
CA PRO A 772 -5.28 -52.81 9.87
C PRO A 772 -6.41 -52.86 10.89
N ASP A 773 -7.65 -52.68 10.44
CA ASP A 773 -8.84 -52.54 11.29
C ASP A 773 -9.09 -53.76 12.20
N PHE A 774 -8.82 -54.97 11.72
CA PHE A 774 -8.97 -56.20 12.50
C PHE A 774 -7.96 -56.33 13.68
N LEU A 775 -6.97 -55.44 13.77
CA LEU A 775 -6.02 -55.32 14.88
C LEU A 775 -6.29 -54.09 15.76
N ALA A 776 -7.42 -53.41 15.58
CA ALA A 776 -7.81 -52.28 16.42
C ALA A 776 -8.00 -52.69 17.88
N MET A 777 -7.85 -51.72 18.79
CA MET A 777 -8.13 -51.93 20.21
C MET A 777 -9.61 -52.29 20.40
N SER A 778 -9.89 -53.24 21.29
CA SER A 778 -11.27 -53.53 21.70
C SER A 778 -11.97 -52.27 22.22
N PRO A 779 -13.29 -52.10 21.97
CA PRO A 779 -14.02 -50.93 22.43
C PRO A 779 -13.89 -50.70 23.94
N TYR A 780 -13.75 -49.44 24.33
CA TYR A 780 -13.51 -49.08 25.73
C TYR A 780 -14.21 -47.77 26.10
N GLY A 781 -14.45 -47.60 27.40
CA GLY A 781 -15.00 -46.39 27.98
C GLY A 781 -13.89 -45.48 28.53
N GLU A 782 -14.12 -44.18 28.45
CA GLU A 782 -13.22 -43.16 29.01
C GLU A 782 -14.02 -41.99 29.60
N ALA A 783 -13.65 -41.58 30.81
CA ALA A 783 -14.08 -40.31 31.40
C ALA A 783 -12.89 -39.35 31.45
N THR A 784 -13.04 -38.13 30.93
CA THR A 784 -11.97 -37.13 30.90
C THR A 784 -12.41 -35.83 31.56
N PHE A 785 -11.53 -35.25 32.40
CA PHE A 785 -11.64 -33.88 32.89
C PHE A 785 -10.54 -33.03 32.26
N ALA A 786 -10.94 -31.95 31.60
CA ALA A 786 -10.05 -31.10 30.83
C ALA A 786 -10.31 -29.61 31.09
N ILE A 787 -9.23 -28.83 30.99
CA ILE A 787 -9.22 -27.38 31.22
C ILE A 787 -8.87 -26.71 29.89
N PRO A 788 -9.86 -26.19 29.13
CA PRO A 788 -9.63 -25.39 27.92
C PRO A 788 -9.10 -23.99 28.27
N TYR A 789 -8.65 -23.23 27.27
CA TYR A 789 -8.09 -21.88 27.43
C TYR A 789 -6.94 -21.83 28.45
N THR A 790 -5.94 -22.69 28.25
CA THR A 790 -4.64 -22.62 28.93
C THR A 790 -3.58 -22.00 28.02
N ARG A 791 -2.43 -21.63 28.57
CA ARG A 791 -1.28 -21.09 27.83
C ARG A 791 0.04 -21.58 28.42
N THR A 792 1.09 -21.54 27.61
CA THR A 792 2.47 -21.79 28.02
C THR A 792 3.38 -20.69 27.46
N ALA A 793 4.55 -20.48 28.08
CA ALA A 793 5.52 -19.51 27.57
C ALA A 793 5.96 -19.82 26.13
N GLU A 794 6.11 -21.10 25.78
CA GLU A 794 6.52 -21.53 24.43
C GLU A 794 5.47 -21.31 23.35
N ALA A 795 4.17 -21.37 23.68
CA ALA A 795 3.06 -21.20 22.74
C ALA A 795 2.49 -19.77 22.73
N ARG A 796 3.09 -18.84 23.48
CA ARG A 796 2.69 -17.43 23.60
C ARG A 796 1.20 -17.29 23.96
N GLN A 797 0.42 -16.55 23.16
CA GLN A 797 -1.00 -16.26 23.39
C GLN A 797 -1.94 -17.34 22.84
N ALA A 798 -1.42 -18.42 22.22
CA ALA A 798 -2.27 -19.45 21.64
C ALA A 798 -3.09 -20.17 22.73
N PRO A 799 -4.42 -20.27 22.60
CA PRO A 799 -5.24 -21.01 23.55
C PRO A 799 -5.03 -22.52 23.40
N LEU A 800 -4.76 -23.18 24.51
CA LEU A 800 -4.48 -24.62 24.60
C LEU A 800 -5.48 -25.32 25.51
N LEU A 801 -5.56 -26.64 25.42
CA LEU A 801 -6.35 -27.48 26.32
C LEU A 801 -5.44 -28.40 27.14
N TYR A 802 -5.62 -28.40 28.46
CA TYR A 802 -4.89 -29.28 29.37
C TYR A 802 -5.78 -30.43 29.85
N PRO A 803 -5.52 -31.69 29.45
CA PRO A 803 -6.25 -32.84 29.97
C PRO A 803 -5.70 -33.22 31.35
N ARG A 804 -6.47 -32.92 32.40
CA ARG A 804 -6.04 -33.08 33.80
C ARG A 804 -6.00 -34.54 34.24
N ARG A 805 -7.05 -35.29 33.92
CA ARG A 805 -7.21 -36.71 34.33
C ARG A 805 -8.11 -37.44 33.34
N LEU A 806 -7.74 -38.67 33.01
CA LEU A 806 -8.54 -39.57 32.18
C LEU A 806 -8.68 -40.92 32.89
N TYR A 807 -9.90 -41.40 33.11
CA TYR A 807 -10.20 -42.72 33.66
C TYR A 807 -10.65 -43.65 32.55
N VAL A 808 -10.01 -44.82 32.42
CA VAL A 808 -10.13 -45.69 31.24
C VAL A 808 -10.21 -47.15 31.68
N ASN A 809 -11.05 -47.97 31.02
CA ASN A 809 -11.18 -49.42 31.28
C ASN A 809 -10.41 -50.29 30.27
N SER A 810 -9.32 -49.76 29.68
CA SER A 810 -8.48 -50.47 28.70
C SER A 810 -6.98 -50.25 28.97
N ASN A 811 -6.26 -51.35 29.19
CA ASN A 811 -4.83 -51.32 29.49
C ASN A 811 -3.98 -50.89 28.28
N SER A 812 -4.37 -51.27 27.07
CA SER A 812 -3.69 -50.87 25.83
C SER A 812 -3.84 -49.37 25.57
N ALA A 813 -5.03 -48.81 25.81
CA ALA A 813 -5.28 -47.38 25.69
C ALA A 813 -4.52 -46.55 26.74
N ILE A 814 -4.41 -47.04 27.98
CA ILE A 814 -3.63 -46.41 29.06
C ILE A 814 -2.14 -46.39 28.69
N MET A 815 -1.58 -47.51 28.26
CA MET A 815 -0.18 -47.61 27.89
C MET A 815 0.14 -46.67 26.72
N ALA A 816 -0.65 -46.72 25.64
CA ALA A 816 -0.44 -45.86 24.48
C ALA A 816 -0.53 -44.37 24.83
N GLY A 817 -1.55 -43.95 25.60
CA GLY A 817 -1.71 -42.55 25.99
C GLY A 817 -0.58 -42.02 26.86
N LYS A 818 -0.04 -42.82 27.79
CA LYS A 818 1.09 -42.43 28.64
C LYS A 818 2.40 -42.35 27.88
N VAL A 819 2.71 -43.38 27.09
CA VAL A 819 4.00 -43.51 26.39
C VAL A 819 4.12 -42.47 25.29
N PHE A 820 3.08 -42.31 24.47
CA PHE A 820 3.15 -41.48 23.27
C PHE A 820 2.73 -40.03 23.53
N TYR A 821 1.77 -39.78 24.41
CA TYR A 821 1.15 -38.46 24.55
C TYR A 821 1.26 -37.84 25.95
N ALA A 822 1.94 -38.51 26.88
CA ALA A 822 2.03 -38.13 28.29
C ALA A 822 0.66 -37.83 28.93
N MET A 823 -0.40 -38.52 28.48
CA MET A 823 -1.74 -38.32 29.02
C MET A 823 -1.86 -38.98 30.40
N PRO A 824 -2.49 -38.32 31.39
CA PRO A 824 -2.66 -38.85 32.74
C PRO A 824 -3.78 -39.91 32.83
N LYS A 825 -3.69 -40.98 32.02
CA LYS A 825 -4.65 -42.09 31.98
C LYS A 825 -4.50 -43.02 33.19
N VAL A 826 -5.60 -43.38 33.85
CA VAL A 826 -5.62 -44.29 35.00
C VAL A 826 -6.73 -45.32 34.81
N TRP A 827 -6.49 -46.55 35.26
CA TRP A 827 -7.48 -47.61 35.21
C TRP A 827 -8.71 -47.27 36.05
N SER A 828 -9.89 -47.56 35.53
CA SER A 828 -11.17 -47.57 36.26
C SER A 828 -12.04 -48.69 35.73
N ASP A 829 -12.86 -49.28 36.59
CA ASP A 829 -14.01 -50.05 36.13
C ASP A 829 -15.05 -49.04 35.59
N ILE A 830 -15.57 -49.27 34.38
CA ILE A 830 -16.49 -48.37 33.69
C ILE A 830 -17.64 -49.19 33.12
N LYS A 831 -18.87 -48.81 33.50
CA LYS A 831 -20.11 -49.28 32.91
C LYS A 831 -20.77 -48.11 32.18
N LEU A 832 -20.81 -48.20 30.86
CA LEU A 832 -21.46 -47.21 30.00
C LEU A 832 -22.74 -47.80 29.40
N GLU A 833 -23.85 -47.15 29.66
CA GLU A 833 -25.18 -47.40 29.09
C GLU A 833 -25.61 -46.16 28.30
N ASN A 834 -26.65 -46.28 27.45
CA ASN A 834 -27.13 -45.16 26.64
C ASN A 834 -27.49 -43.93 27.49
N THR A 835 -28.08 -44.12 28.67
CA THR A 835 -28.56 -43.03 29.54
C THR A 835 -27.74 -42.84 30.81
N ARG A 836 -26.68 -43.62 31.03
CA ARG A 836 -25.91 -43.56 32.27
C ARG A 836 -24.46 -43.99 32.10
N PHE A 837 -23.55 -43.26 32.73
CA PHE A 837 -22.14 -43.63 32.83
C PHE A 837 -21.76 -43.78 34.30
N LYS A 838 -21.25 -44.95 34.67
CA LYS A 838 -20.71 -45.22 35.99
C LYS A 838 -19.25 -45.62 35.91
N ALA A 839 -18.43 -45.04 36.78
CA ALA A 839 -17.05 -45.47 36.94
C ALA A 839 -16.69 -45.62 38.42
N SER A 840 -15.87 -46.64 38.72
CA SER A 840 -15.25 -46.81 40.03
C SER A 840 -13.76 -47.11 39.88
N GLY A 841 -12.94 -46.29 40.52
CA GLY A 841 -11.49 -46.32 40.37
C GLY A 841 -10.72 -46.48 41.69
N PRO A 842 -9.38 -46.44 41.62
CA PRO A 842 -8.50 -46.57 42.79
C PRO A 842 -8.83 -45.54 43.89
N ARG A 843 -8.49 -45.87 45.14
CA ARG A 843 -8.67 -45.00 46.32
C ARG A 843 -10.12 -44.56 46.60
N GLY A 844 -11.12 -45.21 45.99
CA GLY A 844 -12.53 -44.94 46.26
C GLY A 844 -13.16 -43.89 45.33
N MET A 845 -12.54 -43.59 44.20
CA MET A 845 -13.11 -42.75 43.15
C MET A 845 -14.43 -43.35 42.64
N LYS A 846 -15.47 -42.51 42.54
CA LYS A 846 -16.78 -42.86 41.97
C LYS A 846 -17.29 -41.72 41.08
N ILE A 847 -17.76 -42.09 39.89
CA ILE A 847 -18.47 -41.22 38.95
C ILE A 847 -19.82 -41.86 38.66
N ASP A 848 -20.89 -41.09 38.77
CA ASP A 848 -22.24 -41.46 38.35
C ASP A 848 -22.85 -40.29 37.58
N ALA A 849 -23.03 -40.48 36.28
CA ALA A 849 -23.55 -39.48 35.37
C ALA A 849 -24.80 -40.02 34.65
N CYS A 850 -25.94 -39.35 34.80
CA CYS A 850 -27.19 -39.70 34.13
C CYS A 850 -27.47 -38.70 33.01
N PHE A 851 -27.96 -39.18 31.86
CA PHE A 851 -28.16 -38.39 30.65
C PHE A 851 -29.58 -38.54 30.11
N GLN A 852 -30.21 -37.42 29.79
CA GLN A 852 -31.49 -37.36 29.09
C GLN A 852 -31.34 -36.57 27.80
N GLN A 853 -31.46 -37.26 26.66
CA GLN A 853 -31.43 -36.64 25.33
C GLN A 853 -32.79 -36.04 24.99
N HIS A 854 -32.80 -34.82 24.48
CA HIS A 854 -34.03 -34.07 24.20
C HIS A 854 -34.46 -34.09 22.74
N MET A 855 -33.51 -34.27 21.82
CA MET A 855 -33.75 -34.22 20.37
C MET A 855 -32.96 -35.32 19.65
N ASP A 856 -33.33 -35.60 18.41
CA ASP A 856 -32.55 -36.46 17.53
C ASP A 856 -31.18 -35.83 17.17
N PRO A 857 -30.18 -36.63 16.78
CA PRO A 857 -28.88 -36.12 16.35
C PRO A 857 -28.99 -35.27 15.08
N ASP A 858 -28.37 -34.09 15.07
CA ASP A 858 -28.30 -33.17 13.95
C ASP A 858 -26.83 -33.00 13.49
N PRO A 859 -26.52 -32.81 12.20
CA PRO A 859 -25.16 -32.51 11.76
C PRO A 859 -24.65 -31.23 12.43
N LEU A 860 -23.42 -31.28 12.96
CA LEU A 860 -22.75 -30.10 13.52
C LEU A 860 -22.42 -29.02 12.46
N PRO A 861 -22.08 -29.33 11.19
CA PRO A 861 -21.87 -28.32 10.16
C PRO A 861 -23.13 -27.50 9.88
N GLY A 862 -23.05 -26.19 10.07
CA GLY A 862 -24.20 -25.28 9.92
C GLY A 862 -25.08 -25.17 11.16
N HIS A 863 -24.79 -25.93 12.22
CA HIS A 863 -25.55 -25.86 13.48
C HIS A 863 -25.25 -24.56 14.24
N PRO A 864 -26.24 -23.88 14.87
CA PRO A 864 -26.02 -22.59 15.57
C PRO A 864 -24.93 -22.62 16.66
N ALA A 865 -24.77 -23.75 17.35
CA ALA A 865 -23.76 -23.94 18.38
C ALA A 865 -22.36 -24.32 17.86
N GLN A 866 -22.16 -24.46 16.53
CA GLN A 866 -20.91 -24.94 15.93
C GLN A 866 -19.71 -24.10 16.37
N GLY A 867 -19.82 -22.78 16.41
CA GLY A 867 -18.73 -21.88 16.82
C GLY A 867 -18.27 -22.14 18.26
N ALA A 868 -19.20 -22.21 19.22
CA ALA A 868 -18.90 -22.45 20.63
C ALA A 868 -18.30 -23.85 20.86
N ILE A 869 -18.86 -24.88 20.21
CA ILE A 869 -18.33 -26.26 20.27
C ILE A 869 -16.92 -26.33 19.67
N SER A 870 -16.72 -25.74 18.49
CA SER A 870 -15.42 -25.73 17.81
C SER A 870 -14.35 -25.00 18.62
N ASN A 871 -14.71 -23.91 19.30
CA ASN A 871 -13.79 -23.15 20.14
C ASN A 871 -13.26 -23.97 21.33
N LEU A 872 -14.06 -24.89 21.88
CA LEU A 872 -13.66 -25.74 23.01
C LEU A 872 -12.94 -27.01 22.55
N LEU A 873 -13.39 -27.62 21.45
CA LEU A 873 -12.95 -28.94 21.02
C LEU A 873 -11.77 -28.94 20.03
N ASN A 874 -11.57 -27.87 19.24
CA ASN A 874 -10.46 -27.78 18.27
C ASN A 874 -9.16 -27.21 18.85
N MET A 875 -9.05 -27.11 20.18
CA MET A 875 -7.84 -26.61 20.84
C MET A 875 -6.71 -27.63 20.79
N THR A 876 -5.49 -27.15 20.59
CA THR A 876 -4.29 -27.97 20.73
C THR A 876 -4.13 -28.41 22.18
N PHE A 877 -3.89 -29.71 22.38
CA PHE A 877 -3.63 -30.26 23.70
C PHE A 877 -2.20 -29.95 24.12
N VAL A 878 -2.02 -29.61 25.39
CA VAL A 878 -0.71 -29.52 26.02
C VAL A 878 -0.61 -30.52 27.17
N THR A 879 0.44 -31.34 27.17
CA THR A 879 0.76 -32.25 28.27
C THR A 879 2.21 -32.05 28.70
N ARG A 880 2.54 -32.50 29.92
CA ARG A 880 3.88 -32.43 30.47
C ARG A 880 4.37 -33.83 30.79
N ASN A 881 5.47 -34.25 30.19
CA ASN A 881 6.05 -35.56 30.44
C ASN A 881 6.82 -35.61 31.78
N ILE A 882 7.28 -36.80 32.16
CA ILE A 882 8.05 -37.03 33.40
C ILE A 882 9.39 -36.29 33.46
N SER A 883 10.00 -35.94 32.31
CA SER A 883 11.22 -35.13 32.25
C SER A 883 10.94 -33.62 32.28
N GLY A 884 9.69 -33.22 32.47
CA GLY A 884 9.25 -31.84 32.57
C GLY A 884 9.04 -31.11 31.23
N ARG A 885 9.23 -31.80 30.09
CA ARG A 885 9.07 -31.25 28.73
C ARG A 885 7.60 -31.15 28.34
N MET A 886 7.22 -30.05 27.69
CA MET A 886 5.88 -29.86 27.12
C MET A 886 5.72 -30.61 25.79
N LEU A 887 4.58 -31.23 25.60
CA LEU A 887 4.17 -31.91 24.37
C LEU A 887 2.86 -31.29 23.87
N TYR A 888 2.83 -30.91 22.60
CA TYR A 888 1.67 -30.34 21.94
C TYR A 888 1.10 -31.35 20.95
N ASN A 889 -0.20 -31.63 21.01
CA ASN A 889 -0.85 -32.59 20.13
C ASN A 889 -2.21 -32.05 19.66
N ALA A 890 -2.57 -32.27 18.41
CA ALA A 890 -3.89 -31.93 17.92
C ALA A 890 -4.78 -33.17 17.93
N PHE A 891 -5.93 -33.05 18.58
CA PHE A 891 -6.97 -34.06 18.60
C PHE A 891 -8.11 -33.58 17.69
N ASP A 892 -8.06 -34.00 16.43
CA ASP A 892 -9.00 -33.62 15.39
C ASP A 892 -10.25 -34.52 15.48
N LEU A 893 -11.34 -33.95 15.98
CA LEU A 893 -12.63 -34.65 16.11
C LEU A 893 -13.47 -34.65 14.83
N GLN A 894 -12.92 -34.19 13.69
CA GLN A 894 -13.62 -34.12 12.40
C GLN A 894 -15.03 -33.53 12.56
N LEU A 895 -15.10 -32.37 13.23
CA LEU A 895 -16.36 -31.71 13.56
C LEU A 895 -17.17 -31.31 12.32
N ASP A 896 -16.52 -31.24 11.15
CA ASP A 896 -17.15 -31.07 9.83
C ASP A 896 -18.00 -32.28 9.38
N ARG A 897 -17.94 -33.40 10.12
CA ARG A 897 -18.71 -34.63 9.87
C ARG A 897 -19.40 -35.17 11.11
N ALA A 898 -19.31 -34.45 12.23
CA ALA A 898 -19.86 -34.88 13.50
C ALA A 898 -21.38 -34.64 13.57
N TYR A 899 -22.06 -35.45 14.39
CA TYR A 899 -23.45 -35.24 14.77
C TYR A 899 -23.52 -34.88 16.26
N VAL A 900 -24.45 -34.00 16.63
CA VAL A 900 -24.66 -33.60 18.03
C VAL A 900 -26.14 -33.69 18.41
N ALA A 901 -26.41 -33.99 19.68
CA ALA A 901 -27.76 -33.96 20.24
C ALA A 901 -27.75 -33.28 21.63
N PRO A 902 -28.68 -32.34 21.93
CA PRO A 902 -28.82 -31.74 23.25
C PRO A 902 -29.14 -32.77 24.34
N VAL A 903 -28.40 -32.73 25.45
CA VAL A 903 -28.55 -33.68 26.57
C VAL A 903 -28.55 -32.94 27.90
N SER A 904 -29.56 -33.14 28.74
CA SER A 904 -29.45 -32.79 30.17
C SER A 904 -28.62 -33.85 30.89
N ALA A 905 -27.72 -33.43 31.77
CA ALA A 905 -26.88 -34.36 32.53
C ALA A 905 -26.96 -34.11 34.04
N GLN A 906 -27.08 -35.16 34.84
CA GLN A 906 -26.93 -35.11 36.29
C GLN A 906 -25.59 -35.75 36.65
N ILE A 907 -24.66 -34.99 37.20
CA ILE A 907 -23.27 -35.42 37.41
C ILE A 907 -22.99 -35.53 38.91
N HIS A 908 -22.53 -36.70 39.35
CA HIS A 908 -22.03 -36.93 40.69
C HIS A 908 -20.61 -37.50 40.59
N VAL A 909 -19.62 -36.75 41.10
CA VAL A 909 -18.23 -37.16 41.12
C VAL A 909 -17.71 -37.08 42.55
N LYS A 910 -17.18 -38.20 43.04
CA LYS A 910 -16.40 -38.27 44.28
C LYS A 910 -15.03 -38.82 43.92
N ASP A 911 -14.03 -37.97 43.95
CA ASP A 911 -12.65 -38.36 43.66
C ASP A 911 -11.72 -37.84 44.75
N PRO A 912 -11.19 -38.74 45.61
CA PRO A 912 -10.31 -38.34 46.70
C PRO A 912 -8.87 -38.09 46.25
N ASP A 913 -8.53 -38.32 44.98
CA ASP A 913 -7.21 -37.98 44.43
C ASP A 913 -7.11 -36.46 44.18
N PRO A 914 -6.15 -35.73 44.77
CA PRO A 914 -5.93 -34.31 44.48
C PRO A 914 -5.58 -34.02 43.01
N GLN A 915 -5.15 -35.04 42.26
CA GLN A 915 -4.93 -34.95 40.83
C GLN A 915 -6.04 -35.59 39.98
N GLY A 916 -7.14 -35.97 40.62
CA GLY A 916 -8.33 -36.56 40.02
C GLY A 916 -9.29 -35.53 39.45
N PHE A 917 -10.55 -35.92 39.29
CA PHE A 917 -11.63 -34.99 38.97
C PHE A 917 -11.97 -34.15 40.20
N PRO A 918 -12.49 -32.92 40.05
CA PRO A 918 -13.05 -32.19 41.18
C PRO A 918 -14.25 -32.97 41.75
N THR A 919 -14.29 -33.15 43.07
CA THR A 919 -15.48 -33.73 43.73
C THR A 919 -16.62 -32.72 43.61
N THR A 920 -17.69 -33.10 42.90
CA THR A 920 -18.78 -32.18 42.54
C THR A 920 -20.11 -32.93 42.38
N THR A 921 -21.22 -32.20 42.54
CA THR A 921 -22.56 -32.66 42.23
C THR A 921 -23.36 -31.51 41.63
N PHE A 922 -23.83 -31.67 40.39
CA PHE A 922 -24.59 -30.63 39.69
C PHE A 922 -25.41 -31.20 38.53
N ASP A 923 -26.39 -30.41 38.09
CA ASP A 923 -27.15 -30.63 36.87
C ASP A 923 -26.64 -29.70 35.75
N ALA A 924 -26.37 -30.26 34.58
CA ALA A 924 -25.97 -29.52 33.39
C ALA A 924 -27.16 -29.34 32.45
N ALA A 925 -27.35 -28.10 31.99
CA ALA A 925 -28.33 -27.76 30.98
C ALA A 925 -27.96 -28.37 29.61
N PRO A 926 -28.96 -28.72 28.77
CA PRO A 926 -28.70 -29.25 27.43
C PRO A 926 -28.09 -28.18 26.51
N LEU A 927 -27.56 -28.64 25.38
CA LEU A 927 -26.97 -27.80 24.34
C LEU A 927 -27.81 -26.56 24.06
N GLN A 928 -27.23 -25.38 24.30
CA GLN A 928 -27.93 -24.11 24.05
C GLN A 928 -27.77 -23.72 22.57
N LEU A 929 -28.87 -23.36 21.92
CA LEU A 929 -28.91 -22.98 20.50
C LEU A 929 -28.47 -21.52 20.23
N GLN A 930 -27.97 -20.80 21.24
CA GLN A 930 -27.65 -19.37 21.11
C GLN A 930 -26.36 -19.15 20.30
N THR A 931 -26.35 -18.08 19.51
CA THR A 931 -25.14 -17.52 18.87
C THR A 931 -24.35 -16.71 19.91
N GLY A 932 -23.04 -16.99 20.06
CA GLY A 932 -22.12 -16.11 20.82
C GLY A 932 -21.29 -16.76 21.93
N ASP A 933 -20.59 -15.90 22.67
CA ASP A 933 -19.52 -16.20 23.64
C ASP A 933 -20.03 -16.77 24.99
N ARG A 934 -20.72 -17.91 24.96
CA ARG A 934 -21.16 -18.63 26.16
C ARG A 934 -20.86 -20.11 26.05
N LEU A 935 -20.82 -20.79 27.19
CA LEU A 935 -20.62 -22.24 27.20
C LEU A 935 -21.81 -22.98 26.57
N PRO A 936 -21.54 -24.01 25.75
CA PRO A 936 -22.59 -24.72 25.01
C PRO A 936 -23.49 -25.58 25.91
N GLY A 937 -23.11 -25.87 27.15
CA GLY A 937 -23.84 -26.80 28.02
C GLY A 937 -23.45 -28.26 27.74
N ALA A 938 -24.42 -29.18 27.84
CA ALA A 938 -24.21 -30.62 27.68
C ALA A 938 -24.83 -31.17 26.39
N PHE A 939 -24.05 -32.00 25.68
CA PHE A 939 -24.46 -32.60 24.42
C PHE A 939 -23.83 -33.97 24.20
N ARG A 940 -24.55 -34.83 23.49
CA ARG A 940 -24.01 -36.05 22.91
C ARG A 940 -23.35 -35.72 21.57
N ILE A 941 -22.24 -36.39 21.27
CA ILE A 941 -21.55 -36.28 19.99
C ILE A 941 -21.24 -37.67 19.43
N TRP A 942 -21.29 -37.78 18.10
CA TRP A 942 -20.79 -38.92 17.33
C TRP A 942 -19.82 -38.39 16.28
N CYS A 943 -18.59 -38.88 16.28
CA CYS A 943 -17.59 -38.45 15.32
C CYS A 943 -16.47 -39.49 15.15
N SER A 944 -15.84 -39.46 13.97
CA SER A 944 -14.51 -40.01 13.79
C SER A 944 -13.48 -39.02 14.35
N TRP A 945 -12.31 -39.51 14.76
CA TRP A 945 -11.25 -38.65 15.24
C TRP A 945 -9.88 -39.13 14.79
N ALA A 946 -8.94 -38.20 14.76
CA ALA A 946 -7.54 -38.47 14.57
C ALA A 946 -6.67 -37.63 15.52
N MET A 947 -5.51 -38.16 15.89
CA MET A 947 -4.55 -37.50 16.76
C MET A 947 -3.17 -37.49 16.11
N THR A 948 -2.54 -36.32 16.06
CA THR A 948 -1.24 -36.10 15.43
C THR A 948 -0.13 -37.00 15.99
N ASN A 949 0.93 -37.20 15.21
CA ASN A 949 2.11 -37.94 15.68
C ASN A 949 2.72 -37.29 16.94
N PRO A 950 3.10 -38.07 17.97
CA PRO A 950 3.82 -37.59 19.15
C PRO A 950 5.08 -36.74 18.86
N LEU A 951 5.76 -37.03 17.76
CA LEU A 951 7.00 -36.35 17.36
C LEU A 951 6.74 -35.01 16.65
N ASP A 952 5.47 -34.71 16.31
CA ASP A 952 5.05 -33.55 15.54
C ASP A 952 4.70 -32.33 16.41
N SER A 953 5.02 -32.41 17.70
CA SER A 953 4.73 -31.41 18.73
C SER A 953 5.16 -29.98 18.37
N LYS A 954 6.32 -29.81 17.71
CA LYS A 954 6.80 -28.47 17.30
C LYS A 954 5.89 -27.83 16.25
N ARG A 955 5.45 -28.60 15.24
CA ARG A 955 4.58 -28.12 14.16
C ARG A 955 3.20 -27.79 14.70
N VAL A 956 2.63 -28.69 15.52
CA VAL A 956 1.32 -28.48 16.15
C VAL A 956 1.31 -27.22 17.02
N ARG A 957 2.40 -26.95 17.75
CA ARG A 957 2.56 -25.68 18.49
C ARG A 957 2.57 -24.48 17.56
N HIS A 958 3.33 -24.53 16.47
CA HIS A 958 3.39 -23.44 15.49
C HIS A 958 2.04 -23.19 14.81
N ALA A 959 1.31 -24.24 14.45
CA ALA A 959 -0.03 -24.12 13.88
C ALA A 959 -1.03 -23.50 14.87
N ALA A 960 -0.96 -23.84 16.17
CA ALA A 960 -1.75 -23.17 17.19
C ALA A 960 -1.44 -21.67 17.29
N MET A 961 -0.15 -21.29 17.23
CA MET A 961 0.30 -19.90 17.24
C MET A 961 -0.13 -19.13 15.98
N ALA A 962 0.02 -19.75 14.81
CA ALA A 962 -0.39 -19.19 13.53
C ALA A 962 -1.90 -18.93 13.48
N ARG A 963 -2.71 -19.89 13.93
CA ARG A 963 -4.17 -19.74 14.01
C ARG A 963 -4.60 -18.61 14.93
N GLU A 964 -3.97 -18.48 16.10
CA GLU A 964 -4.26 -17.37 17.03
C GLU A 964 -3.86 -16.03 16.43
N TRP A 965 -2.70 -15.96 15.75
CA TRP A 965 -2.26 -14.74 15.08
C TRP A 965 -3.23 -14.32 13.96
N VAL A 966 -3.68 -15.26 13.10
CA VAL A 966 -4.73 -14.99 12.08
C VAL A 966 -6.02 -14.50 12.74
N ARG A 967 -6.44 -15.16 13.82
CA ARG A 967 -7.67 -14.81 14.56
C ARG A 967 -7.62 -13.39 15.12
N GLN A 968 -6.50 -12.97 15.70
CA GLN A 968 -6.30 -11.62 16.22
C GLN A 968 -6.30 -10.57 15.10
N LYS A 969 -5.75 -10.91 13.92
CA LYS A 969 -5.76 -10.03 12.75
C LYS A 969 -7.16 -9.82 12.17
N SER A 970 -8.05 -10.81 12.23
CA SER A 970 -9.44 -10.66 11.77
C SER A 970 -10.35 -9.88 12.73
N MET A 971 -9.93 -9.69 13.99
CA MET A 971 -10.69 -8.95 15.00
C MET A 971 -10.27 -7.47 15.12
N ARG A 972 -9.12 -7.11 14.52
CA ARG A 972 -8.65 -5.74 14.36
C ARG A 972 -9.07 -5.24 12.99
#